data_AF-A0A8H8JSN6-F1
#
_entry.id   AF-A0A8H8JSN6-F1
#
_cell.length_a   1.000
_cell.length_b   1.000
_cell.length_c   1.000
_cell.angle_alpha   90.00
_cell.angle_beta   90.00
_cell.angle_gamma   90.00
#
_symmetry.space_group_name_H-M   'P 1'
#
loop_
_entity.id
_entity.type
_entity.pdbx_description
1 polymer ?
#
loop_
_entity_poly.entity_id
_entity_poly.type
_entity_poly.pdbx_seq_one_letter_code
_entity_poly.pdbx_strand_id
1 'polypeptide(L)'
;MSHITRGDSPDSSTDSLQHSPHHLPPQILSAGPATTGDKDQKPLSTGVESPYWDPYAGHSASREHHEAGDSIPLVAFQPHYSQFVESTNSPQVQTPQSWRGRFEPVPIAPLLLHALLCFGAFPLVFLVSRAASGMSLFWTRLIVGGLCGGVGLTLGVSLIDLSRRSMEAALWAIIIHESMKGEIQEDLDYHTANPLSPWAAILLLYKQFLGKVSTNHKKAIRKVHKDGTPWWLCIVLFLITATMAACLVFVLGRVVDIYTVQETQTAEYYETTVVGDITPEEIARAASQLDDTFSQVKYTWTITPLSSSAHIPTDRYFALNRTANVNGTTTIITDTIHFAETFPDQLAPPYQHPAGFGTFLNQSEVGGMSAADIEDSNVSKLGAGPTTRAVGQIVRWPRWGSRIKCQLIEDLGRYLTPHSPIVNMTYLYVPWTAVNSIFDTMGLPAPNATAFPPVNFTSFMEGNNTPQVSVTEQEIAMTFKWWDNGVSHSFAYQPYSRGDDGNGWLTVEVVMVRLNQSYTAPNSSFQVYGELGLAADRTQIGFDAAICVEEVKGYVLDAYNNSAGSPVSLNLQYTGTQLNNSAVLLTQDSSKANHPRKLVGDPIPGNVQHGISSKGKWAVYNASHYNARNIMLKDNGRDWWFVPNPTVVAFGGGMAPTEYTKLNPINVARVLSNSDSQHLLPYLVGTQPIIAYEFRDNTVAYTQIYAQWLAVTLAIVLIAGIVVSVFVPRLPLGVSRRDIGVTSWLAAIEGQKDDNSELMKMTLCIDDPSAKAHLSPIAGERFERLRRRVTRWGNTRR
;
A
#
# COMPACT_ATOMS: atom_id res chain seq x y z
N MET A 1 -44.10 -27.71 29.19
CA MET A 1 -44.67 -28.84 28.41
C MET A 1 -44.11 -30.14 28.96
N SER A 2 -44.99 -31.14 29.06
CA SER A 2 -44.82 -32.56 29.47
C SER A 2 -44.20 -32.89 30.84
N HIS A 3 -45.04 -33.58 31.63
CA HIS A 3 -44.81 -34.22 32.92
C HIS A 3 -43.65 -35.22 32.91
N ILE A 4 -42.87 -35.24 33.99
CA ILE A 4 -42.02 -36.39 34.34
C ILE A 4 -42.49 -36.93 35.70
N THR A 5 -43.12 -38.09 35.64
CA THR A 5 -43.38 -38.98 36.78
C THR A 5 -42.10 -39.70 37.19
N ARG A 6 -41.90 -39.75 38.50
CA ARG A 6 -40.82 -40.42 39.21
C ARG A 6 -41.01 -41.94 39.09
N GLY A 7 -39.98 -42.65 38.63
CA GLY A 7 -39.93 -44.12 38.60
C GLY A 7 -38.66 -44.59 39.29
N ASP A 8 -38.82 -45.52 40.20
CA ASP A 8 -37.84 -46.04 41.14
C ASP A 8 -36.64 -46.76 40.49
N SER A 9 -35.54 -46.79 41.24
CA SER A 9 -34.38 -47.66 41.04
C SER A 9 -34.76 -49.13 40.86
N PRO A 10 -33.89 -49.89 40.20
CA PRO A 10 -33.44 -51.12 40.86
C PRO A 10 -31.93 -51.35 40.77
N ASP A 11 -31.52 -52.22 41.70
CA ASP A 11 -30.17 -52.61 42.06
C ASP A 11 -29.36 -53.34 40.98
N SER A 12 -28.04 -53.25 41.18
CA SER A 12 -26.98 -54.24 40.94
C SER A 12 -27.16 -55.32 39.86
N SER A 13 -26.21 -55.36 38.93
CA SER A 13 -25.48 -56.60 38.67
C SER A 13 -24.06 -56.32 38.17
N THR A 14 -23.14 -56.97 38.85
CA THR A 14 -21.78 -57.33 38.42
C THR A 14 -21.82 -58.10 37.10
N ASP A 15 -20.95 -57.77 36.15
CA ASP A 15 -20.10 -58.82 35.60
C ASP A 15 -18.82 -58.30 34.94
N SER A 16 -17.75 -58.97 35.31
CA SER A 16 -16.38 -58.87 34.84
C SER A 16 -16.24 -59.39 33.42
N LEU A 17 -15.32 -58.82 32.63
CA LEU A 17 -14.43 -59.62 31.77
C LEU A 17 -13.16 -58.85 31.42
N GLN A 18 -12.05 -59.48 31.80
CA GLN A 18 -10.67 -59.14 31.49
C GLN A 18 -10.41 -59.22 29.99
N HIS A 19 -9.65 -58.26 29.44
CA HIS A 19 -8.36 -58.57 28.83
C HIS A 19 -7.56 -57.29 28.55
N SER A 20 -6.40 -57.19 29.21
CA SER A 20 -5.25 -56.41 28.79
C SER A 20 -4.36 -57.31 27.91
N PRO A 21 -3.52 -56.76 27.01
CA PRO A 21 -2.13 -56.62 27.45
C PRO A 21 -1.40 -55.36 26.96
N HIS A 22 -0.54 -54.88 27.86
CA HIS A 22 0.81 -54.35 27.64
C HIS A 22 1.10 -53.43 26.43
N HIS A 23 1.32 -52.15 26.72
CA HIS A 23 2.50 -51.43 26.21
C HIS A 23 3.07 -50.48 27.26
N LEU A 24 4.40 -50.53 27.39
CA LEU A 24 5.24 -49.82 28.36
C LEU A 24 5.30 -48.30 28.10
N PRO A 25 5.58 -47.48 29.14
CA PRO A 25 5.68 -46.02 29.04
C PRO A 25 7.11 -45.56 28.68
N PRO A 26 7.29 -44.44 27.96
CA PRO A 26 8.57 -43.76 27.91
C PRO A 26 8.72 -42.77 29.07
N GLN A 27 9.71 -43.11 29.87
CA GLN A 27 10.59 -42.33 30.75
C GLN A 27 10.43 -40.81 30.86
N ILE A 28 10.45 -40.43 32.14
CA ILE A 28 10.66 -39.12 32.76
C ILE A 28 12.00 -38.51 32.31
N LEU A 29 11.96 -37.25 31.85
CA LEU A 29 13.12 -36.37 31.84
C LEU A 29 12.77 -35.08 32.61
N SER A 30 13.36 -34.97 33.79
CA SER A 30 13.38 -33.77 34.60
C SER A 30 14.33 -32.74 33.99
N ALA A 31 13.87 -31.50 33.81
CA ALA A 31 14.72 -30.32 33.77
C ALA A 31 13.99 -29.19 34.49
N GLY A 32 14.64 -28.67 35.53
CA GLY A 32 14.11 -27.66 36.45
C GLY A 32 14.09 -26.23 35.90
N PRO A 33 13.65 -25.27 36.74
CA PRO A 33 13.22 -23.95 36.31
C PRO A 33 14.37 -22.93 36.30
N ALA A 34 14.44 -22.11 35.25
CA ALA A 34 15.28 -20.92 35.23
C ALA A 34 14.51 -19.73 35.81
N THR A 35 14.90 -19.35 37.02
CA THR A 35 14.56 -18.11 37.72
C THR A 35 15.68 -17.11 37.49
N THR A 36 15.36 -15.92 36.99
CA THR A 36 16.06 -14.64 37.27
C THR A 36 15.06 -13.55 36.87
N GLY A 37 14.56 -12.69 37.74
CA GLY A 37 15.25 -12.06 38.86
C GLY A 37 15.56 -10.63 38.46
N ASP A 38 14.50 -9.82 38.58
CA ASP A 38 14.39 -8.38 38.36
C ASP A 38 15.33 -7.55 39.26
N LYS A 39 15.37 -6.22 39.01
CA LYS A 39 15.96 -5.08 39.77
C LYS A 39 17.18 -4.43 39.10
N ASP A 40 17.31 -3.11 39.00
CA ASP A 40 16.51 -1.98 39.50
C ASP A 40 17.00 -0.67 38.81
N GLN A 41 16.05 0.23 38.52
CA GLN A 41 16.07 1.71 38.72
C GLN A 41 17.19 2.59 38.09
N LYS A 42 16.89 3.44 37.08
CA LYS A 42 16.31 4.84 37.11
C LYS A 42 17.39 5.95 37.28
N PRO A 43 17.12 7.26 37.03
CA PRO A 43 16.54 7.96 35.86
C PRO A 43 17.24 9.34 35.54
N LEU A 44 16.64 10.16 34.65
CA LEU A 44 16.86 11.64 34.44
C LEU A 44 18.19 12.07 33.78
N SER A 45 18.34 13.15 32.98
CA SER A 45 17.50 14.30 32.59
C SER A 45 18.16 15.09 31.43
N THR A 46 17.35 15.89 30.73
CA THR A 46 17.63 17.24 30.12
C THR A 46 18.62 17.42 28.96
N GLY A 47 18.05 17.62 27.76
CA GLY A 47 18.03 18.85 26.94
C GLY A 47 19.22 19.85 26.91
N VAL A 48 19.49 20.34 25.69
CA VAL A 48 19.80 21.73 25.24
C VAL A 48 20.87 21.77 24.12
N GLU A 49 20.55 22.59 23.13
CA GLU A 49 21.17 23.04 21.87
C GLU A 49 22.70 23.36 21.84
N SER A 50 23.35 22.96 20.71
CA SER A 50 24.34 23.63 19.80
C SER A 50 25.37 24.69 20.30
N PRO A 51 26.38 25.15 19.51
CA PRO A 51 27.24 24.54 18.47
C PRO A 51 28.77 24.82 18.69
N TYR A 52 29.60 24.41 17.72
CA TYR A 52 30.83 25.08 17.24
C TYR A 52 32.23 24.65 17.78
N TRP A 53 33.17 24.65 16.82
CA TRP A 53 34.65 24.55 16.85
C TRP A 53 35.37 23.19 16.85
N ASP A 54 36.06 23.03 15.70
CA ASP A 54 37.17 22.15 15.37
C ASP A 54 38.49 22.75 15.90
N PRO A 55 39.29 21.95 16.60
CA PRO A 55 40.71 22.22 16.73
C PRO A 55 41.47 20.93 16.44
N TYR A 56 41.92 20.68 15.20
CA TYR A 56 43.28 20.22 14.86
C TYR A 56 43.43 20.12 13.33
N ALA A 57 43.52 21.30 12.73
CA ALA A 57 44.34 21.51 11.56
C ALA A 57 45.83 21.33 11.90
N GLY A 58 46.56 20.74 10.96
CA GLY A 58 47.93 21.16 10.64
C GLY A 58 49.09 20.34 11.23
N HIS A 59 49.90 19.75 10.34
CA HIS A 59 51.24 20.27 9.96
C HIS A 59 52.00 19.14 9.22
N SER A 60 52.38 19.26 7.94
CA SER A 60 53.33 20.17 7.28
C SER A 60 54.79 19.97 7.70
N ALA A 61 55.67 19.77 6.73
CA ALA A 61 56.91 20.54 6.49
C ALA A 61 57.75 19.75 5.45
N SER A 62 58.16 20.21 4.26
CA SER A 62 58.86 21.44 3.83
C SER A 62 60.23 21.66 4.49
N ARG A 63 61.27 21.69 3.65
CA ARG A 63 62.44 22.58 3.79
C ARG A 63 63.01 22.85 2.39
N GLU A 64 63.05 24.09 1.89
CA GLU A 64 63.95 25.23 2.26
C GLU A 64 65.38 25.03 1.73
N HIS A 65 66.17 26.01 1.30
CA HIS A 65 66.03 27.41 0.87
C HIS A 65 67.40 27.86 0.32
N HIS A 66 67.47 29.15 -0.06
CA HIS A 66 68.61 30.02 -0.42
C HIS A 66 69.04 30.04 -1.89
N GLU A 67 68.91 31.13 -2.65
CA GLU A 67 69.16 32.59 -2.48
C GLU A 67 70.54 33.07 -2.96
N ALA A 68 70.45 34.26 -3.57
CA ALA A 68 71.45 35.28 -3.86
C ALA A 68 72.42 35.02 -5.03
N GLY A 69 72.47 36.03 -5.92
CA GLY A 69 73.25 36.03 -7.16
C GLY A 69 74.58 36.76 -7.04
N ASP A 70 75.30 36.81 -8.16
CA ASP A 70 76.11 37.95 -8.61
C ASP A 70 76.71 37.69 -10.00
N SER A 71 77.12 38.80 -10.61
CA SER A 71 77.45 39.10 -12.00
C SER A 71 78.90 38.83 -12.45
N ILE A 72 79.08 38.38 -13.72
CA ILE A 72 80.09 38.78 -14.77
C ILE A 72 81.61 38.45 -14.50
N PRO A 73 82.57 38.28 -15.46
CA PRO A 73 82.60 37.99 -16.92
C PRO A 73 83.60 36.85 -17.38
N LEU A 74 83.65 36.60 -18.72
CA LEU A 74 84.83 36.26 -19.58
C LEU A 74 85.60 34.92 -19.39
N VAL A 75 85.66 34.07 -20.42
CA VAL A 75 86.77 33.90 -21.39
C VAL A 75 86.49 32.71 -22.33
N ALA A 76 86.98 32.86 -23.55
CA ALA A 76 86.85 32.07 -24.76
C ALA A 76 87.22 30.58 -24.68
N PHE A 77 86.65 29.77 -25.59
CA PHE A 77 87.44 28.97 -26.54
C PHE A 77 86.64 28.75 -27.85
N GLN A 78 87.22 29.27 -28.94
CA GLN A 78 87.02 28.87 -30.33
C GLN A 78 87.34 27.36 -30.50
N PRO A 79 86.75 26.68 -31.49
CA PRO A 79 87.41 26.66 -32.80
C PRO A 79 86.49 26.84 -34.01
N HIS A 80 87.07 27.54 -34.99
CA HIS A 80 86.71 27.58 -36.39
C HIS A 80 86.38 26.20 -36.96
N TYR A 81 85.28 26.12 -37.72
CA TYR A 81 85.32 25.56 -39.07
C TYR A 81 84.25 26.23 -39.93
N SER A 82 84.72 26.99 -40.91
CA SER A 82 83.95 27.65 -41.96
C SER A 82 83.61 26.67 -43.07
N GLN A 83 82.36 26.66 -43.54
CA GLN A 83 82.07 26.43 -44.96
C GLN A 83 80.73 27.08 -45.33
N PHE A 84 80.85 28.02 -46.27
CA PHE A 84 79.79 28.70 -47.01
C PHE A 84 78.87 27.71 -47.72
N VAL A 85 77.54 27.89 -47.62
CA VAL A 85 76.59 27.77 -48.75
C VAL A 85 75.34 28.62 -48.48
N GLU A 86 75.27 29.74 -49.22
CA GLU A 86 74.14 30.29 -49.98
C GLU A 86 72.70 30.26 -49.43
N SER A 87 72.21 31.47 -49.16
CA SER A 87 70.86 31.85 -48.77
C SER A 87 69.83 31.68 -49.90
N THR A 88 68.73 30.99 -49.61
CA THR A 88 67.47 31.13 -50.37
C THR A 88 66.38 31.62 -49.44
N ASN A 89 66.00 32.89 -49.61
CA ASN A 89 64.87 33.53 -48.94
C ASN A 89 63.57 32.79 -49.27
N SER A 90 62.94 32.22 -48.25
CA SER A 90 61.55 31.76 -48.28
C SER A 90 60.73 32.65 -47.33
N PRO A 91 59.53 33.12 -47.73
CA PRO A 91 58.74 34.04 -46.92
C PRO A 91 58.36 33.37 -45.59
N GLN A 92 58.79 33.97 -44.47
CA GLN A 92 58.34 33.56 -43.15
C GLN A 92 56.87 33.98 -42.97
N VAL A 93 55.98 32.98 -43.00
CA VAL A 93 54.61 33.10 -42.49
C VAL A 93 54.70 33.39 -40.99
N GLN A 94 54.25 34.58 -40.57
CA GLN A 94 54.18 34.96 -39.16
C GLN A 94 53.20 34.03 -38.44
N THR A 95 53.72 33.20 -37.55
CA THR A 95 52.91 32.39 -36.64
C THR A 95 52.41 33.29 -35.51
N PRO A 96 51.08 33.37 -35.25
CA PRO A 96 50.57 34.19 -34.15
C PRO A 96 51.09 33.64 -32.81
N GLN A 97 51.84 34.47 -32.07
CA GLN A 97 52.47 34.10 -30.80
C GLN A 97 51.50 34.05 -29.59
N SER A 98 50.26 34.53 -29.72
CA SER A 98 49.28 34.50 -28.62
C SER A 98 48.41 33.23 -28.66
N TRP A 99 48.09 32.67 -27.48
CA TRP A 99 47.24 31.48 -27.34
C TRP A 99 45.86 31.65 -28.01
N ARG A 100 45.30 32.87 -27.99
CA ARG A 100 44.05 33.23 -28.67
C ARG A 100 44.16 33.24 -30.21
N GLY A 101 45.37 33.39 -30.75
CA GLY A 101 45.61 33.32 -32.20
C GLY A 101 45.67 31.90 -32.77
N ARG A 102 45.68 30.87 -31.91
CA ARG A 102 45.73 29.45 -32.30
C ARG A 102 44.35 28.80 -32.50
N PHE A 103 43.27 29.43 -32.04
CA PHE A 103 41.90 28.91 -32.12
C PHE A 103 41.01 29.79 -33.01
N GLU A 104 39.99 29.19 -33.61
CA GLU A 104 38.96 29.88 -34.38
C GLU A 104 38.07 30.76 -33.46
N PRO A 105 37.44 31.82 -34.00
CA PRO A 105 36.47 32.60 -33.24
C PRO A 105 35.30 31.70 -32.80
N VAL A 106 34.91 31.83 -31.53
CA VAL A 106 33.84 31.03 -30.92
C VAL A 106 32.53 31.29 -31.66
N PRO A 107 31.75 30.25 -32.00
CA PRO A 107 30.46 30.43 -32.65
C PRO A 107 29.38 30.84 -31.64
N ILE A 108 29.26 32.14 -31.43
CA ILE A 108 28.40 32.72 -30.39
C ILE A 108 26.93 32.31 -30.59
N ALA A 109 26.43 32.33 -31.83
CA ALA A 109 25.02 32.02 -32.12
C ALA A 109 24.58 30.58 -31.74
N PRO A 110 25.23 29.50 -32.23
CA PRO A 110 24.84 28.14 -31.85
C PRO A 110 25.19 27.81 -30.39
N LEU A 111 26.24 28.41 -29.82
CA LEU A 111 26.57 28.25 -28.40
C LEU A 111 25.49 28.88 -27.51
N LEU A 112 25.00 30.07 -27.86
CA LEU A 112 23.91 30.75 -27.14
C LEU A 112 22.61 29.95 -27.26
N LEU A 113 22.31 29.39 -28.44
CA LEU A 113 21.17 28.49 -28.63
C LEU A 113 21.28 27.25 -27.73
N HIS A 114 22.45 26.60 -27.68
CA HIS A 114 22.69 25.44 -26.81
C HIS A 114 22.53 25.79 -25.32
N ALA A 115 23.04 26.96 -24.91
CA ALA A 115 22.86 27.43 -23.54
C ALA A 115 21.39 27.66 -23.20
N LEU A 116 20.62 28.30 -24.10
CA LEU A 116 19.18 28.47 -23.92
C LEU A 116 18.43 27.13 -23.84
N LEU A 117 18.80 26.15 -24.66
CA LEU A 117 18.23 24.79 -24.59
C LEU A 117 18.55 24.12 -23.24
N CYS A 118 19.78 24.25 -22.73
CA CYS A 118 20.16 23.70 -21.42
C CYS A 118 19.39 24.36 -20.27
N PHE A 119 19.27 25.69 -20.28
CA PHE A 119 18.51 26.41 -19.25
C PHE A 119 17.00 26.15 -19.33
N GLY A 120 16.45 26.03 -20.54
CA GLY A 120 15.03 25.72 -20.76
C GLY A 120 14.68 24.26 -20.45
N ALA A 121 15.62 23.34 -20.61
CA ALA A 121 15.41 21.92 -20.29
C ALA A 121 15.08 21.68 -18.81
N PHE A 122 15.67 22.45 -17.88
CA PHE A 122 15.42 22.29 -16.45
C PHE A 122 13.95 22.51 -16.05
N PRO A 123 13.34 23.69 -16.28
CA PRO A 123 11.94 23.92 -15.92
C PRO A 123 11.00 23.02 -16.72
N LEU A 124 11.34 22.69 -17.97
CA LEU A 124 10.53 21.82 -18.81
C LEU A 124 10.44 20.39 -18.25
N VAL A 125 11.59 19.77 -17.94
CA VAL A 125 11.64 18.44 -17.32
C VAL A 125 10.98 18.47 -15.95
N PHE A 126 11.28 19.48 -15.13
CA PHE A 126 10.75 19.58 -13.78
C PHE A 126 9.22 19.71 -13.73
N LEU A 127 8.64 20.64 -14.50
CA LEU A 127 7.21 20.95 -14.45
C LEU A 127 6.36 19.85 -15.09
N VAL A 128 6.77 19.34 -16.25
CA VAL A 128 5.98 18.33 -16.98
C VAL A 128 6.03 16.98 -16.26
N SER A 129 7.19 16.57 -15.73
CA SER A 129 7.26 15.35 -14.93
C SER A 129 6.42 15.44 -13.66
N ARG A 130 6.35 16.61 -13.01
CA ARG A 130 5.46 16.83 -11.86
C ARG A 130 3.97 16.81 -12.25
N ALA A 131 3.62 17.38 -13.40
CA ALA A 131 2.25 17.34 -13.92
C ALA A 131 1.79 15.93 -14.30
N ALA A 132 2.72 15.02 -14.62
CA ALA A 132 2.45 13.61 -14.91
C ALA A 132 2.27 12.73 -13.66
N SER A 133 2.42 13.31 -12.46
CA SER A 133 2.25 12.61 -11.17
C SER A 133 0.77 12.38 -10.86
N GLY A 134 0.44 11.21 -10.30
CA GLY A 134 -0.95 10.82 -9.98
C GLY A 134 -1.73 10.23 -11.16
N MET A 135 -1.06 9.99 -12.30
CA MET A 135 -1.65 9.29 -13.45
C MET A 135 -1.38 7.78 -13.38
N SER A 136 -1.94 7.00 -14.31
CA SER A 136 -1.61 5.57 -14.42
C SER A 136 -0.15 5.39 -14.85
N LEU A 137 0.47 4.28 -14.41
CA LEU A 137 1.88 3.96 -14.71
C LEU A 137 2.21 4.05 -16.20
N PHE A 138 1.29 3.63 -17.06
CA PHE A 138 1.46 3.70 -18.51
C PHE A 138 1.61 5.15 -18.98
N TRP A 139 0.68 6.04 -18.60
CA TRP A 139 0.69 7.44 -19.02
C TRP A 139 1.88 8.20 -18.44
N THR A 140 2.21 7.98 -17.16
CA THR A 140 3.38 8.61 -16.54
C THR A 140 4.67 8.20 -17.26
N ARG A 141 4.87 6.92 -17.59
CA ARG A 141 6.04 6.45 -18.35
C ARG A 141 6.07 7.02 -19.76
N LEU A 142 4.94 7.10 -20.44
CA LEU A 142 4.85 7.64 -21.80
C LEU A 142 5.22 9.13 -21.83
N ILE A 143 4.66 9.94 -20.91
CA ILE A 143 4.92 11.38 -20.83
C ILE A 143 6.38 11.64 -20.42
N VAL A 144 6.83 11.04 -19.32
CA VAL A 144 8.20 11.26 -18.80
C VAL A 144 9.24 10.72 -19.79
N GLY A 145 9.02 9.53 -20.35
CA GLY A 145 9.92 8.91 -21.33
C GLY A 145 9.98 9.70 -22.64
N GLY A 146 8.82 10.13 -23.16
CA GLY A 146 8.76 10.99 -24.35
C GLY A 146 9.43 12.34 -24.13
N LEU A 147 9.23 12.95 -22.97
CA LEU A 147 9.86 14.21 -22.59
C LEU A 147 11.39 14.09 -22.47
N CYS A 148 11.88 13.13 -21.69
CA CYS A 148 13.32 12.93 -21.49
C CYS A 148 14.01 12.51 -22.79
N GLY A 149 13.33 11.72 -23.64
CA GLY A 149 13.79 11.37 -24.98
C GLY A 149 13.90 12.59 -25.90
N GLY A 150 12.86 13.42 -25.96
CA GLY A 150 12.83 14.62 -26.79
C GLY A 150 13.86 15.67 -26.36
N VAL A 151 13.92 15.98 -25.06
CA VAL A 151 14.94 16.89 -24.50
C VAL A 151 16.34 16.30 -24.68
N GLY A 152 16.49 15.00 -24.44
CA GLY A 152 17.75 14.29 -24.59
C GLY A 152 18.31 14.38 -26.01
N LEU A 153 17.46 14.11 -26.99
CA LEU A 153 17.80 14.16 -28.41
C LEU A 153 18.11 15.59 -28.87
N THR A 154 17.30 16.58 -28.48
CA THR A 154 17.52 17.98 -28.89
C THR A 154 18.84 18.54 -28.34
N LEU A 155 19.15 18.28 -27.06
CA LEU A 155 20.44 18.63 -26.46
C LEU A 155 21.60 17.86 -27.11
N GLY A 156 21.41 16.57 -27.39
CA GLY A 156 22.42 15.73 -28.05
C GLY A 156 22.74 16.19 -29.47
N VAL A 157 21.73 16.50 -30.29
CA VAL A 157 21.91 17.04 -31.65
C VAL A 157 22.59 18.40 -31.60
N SER A 158 22.19 19.28 -30.69
CA SER A 158 22.83 20.59 -30.50
C SER A 158 24.31 20.44 -30.10
N LEU A 159 24.64 19.49 -29.24
CA LEU A 159 26.02 19.20 -28.83
C LEU A 159 26.86 18.65 -30.01
N ILE A 160 26.29 17.74 -30.80
CA ILE A 160 26.94 17.19 -32.01
C ILE A 160 27.18 18.28 -33.05
N ASP A 161 26.23 19.18 -33.27
CA ASP A 161 26.38 20.28 -34.24
C ASP A 161 27.48 21.27 -33.81
N LEU A 162 27.61 21.56 -32.51
CA LEU A 162 28.76 22.33 -32.00
C LEU A 162 30.09 21.59 -32.23
N SER A 163 30.11 20.27 -32.05
CA SER A 163 31.29 19.41 -32.26
C SER A 163 31.69 19.20 -33.71
N ARG A 164 30.78 19.45 -34.65
CA ARG A 164 31.06 19.37 -36.08
C ARG A 164 32.28 20.19 -36.48
N ARG A 165 32.44 21.37 -35.88
CA ARG A 165 33.52 22.32 -36.19
C ARG A 165 34.90 21.77 -35.85
N SER A 166 35.04 21.10 -34.71
CA SER A 166 36.32 20.50 -34.30
C SER A 166 36.68 19.31 -35.20
N MET A 167 35.67 18.54 -35.62
CA MET A 167 35.84 17.42 -36.54
C MET A 167 36.21 17.87 -37.96
N GLU A 168 35.53 18.89 -38.50
CA GLU A 168 35.84 19.48 -39.81
C GLU A 168 37.25 20.08 -39.82
N ALA A 169 37.66 20.77 -38.75
CA ALA A 169 39.01 21.32 -38.63
C ALA A 169 40.07 20.20 -38.63
N ALA A 170 39.84 19.12 -37.88
CA ALA A 170 40.74 17.96 -37.88
C ALA A 170 40.82 17.27 -39.24
N LEU A 171 39.67 17.11 -39.92
CA LEU A 171 39.62 16.51 -41.25
C LEU A 171 40.41 17.36 -42.25
N TRP A 172 40.13 18.67 -42.36
CA TRP A 172 40.86 19.58 -43.26
C TRP A 172 42.36 19.63 -42.99
N ALA A 173 42.78 19.63 -41.72
CA ALA A 173 44.19 19.58 -41.38
C ALA A 173 44.85 18.29 -41.87
N ILE A 174 44.16 17.15 -41.78
CA ILE A 174 44.65 15.88 -42.33
C ILE A 174 44.74 15.95 -43.86
N ILE A 175 43.74 16.53 -44.55
CA ILE A 175 43.79 16.72 -46.01
C ILE A 175 45.01 17.55 -46.41
N ILE A 176 45.28 18.67 -45.72
CA ILE A 176 46.43 19.54 -46.00
C ILE A 176 47.75 18.82 -45.74
N HIS A 177 47.86 18.07 -44.64
CA HIS A 177 49.07 17.32 -44.33
C HIS A 177 49.33 16.15 -45.28
N GLU A 178 48.28 15.50 -45.82
CA GLU A 178 48.40 14.44 -46.82
C GLU A 178 48.68 15.02 -48.23
N SER A 179 48.06 16.14 -48.60
CA SER A 179 48.33 16.80 -49.88
C SER A 179 49.77 17.32 -50.00
N MET A 180 50.36 17.82 -48.90
CA MET A 180 51.78 18.19 -48.83
C MET A 180 52.75 17.01 -49.01
N LYS A 181 52.27 15.76 -48.86
CA LYS A 181 53.07 14.55 -49.11
C LYS A 181 52.95 14.05 -50.55
N GLY A 182 52.08 14.64 -51.37
CA GLY A 182 51.86 14.25 -52.77
C GLY A 182 50.98 13.00 -52.95
N GLU A 183 50.36 12.49 -51.88
CA GLU A 183 49.44 11.34 -51.92
C GLU A 183 48.00 11.84 -51.71
N ILE A 184 47.24 11.99 -52.80
CA ILE A 184 45.79 12.25 -52.72
C ILE A 184 45.09 10.89 -52.70
N GLN A 185 44.58 10.48 -51.54
CA GLN A 185 44.05 9.14 -51.31
C GLN A 185 42.52 9.10 -51.51
N GLU A 186 42.01 8.12 -52.29
CA GLU A 186 40.57 7.91 -52.56
C GLU A 186 39.75 7.63 -51.27
N ASP A 187 40.41 7.21 -50.17
CA ASP A 187 39.77 6.90 -48.89
C ASP A 187 39.23 8.14 -48.14
N LEU A 188 39.63 9.35 -48.53
CA LEU A 188 39.19 10.60 -47.90
C LEU A 188 37.74 10.97 -48.27
N ASP A 189 37.22 10.44 -49.38
CA ASP A 189 35.85 10.66 -49.85
C ASP A 189 34.81 10.10 -48.87
N TYR A 190 35.13 8.99 -48.18
CA TYR A 190 34.23 8.41 -47.17
C TYR A 190 34.06 9.32 -45.96
N HIS A 191 35.12 10.01 -45.54
CA HIS A 191 35.13 10.89 -44.37
C HIS A 191 34.51 12.27 -44.64
N THR A 192 34.64 12.76 -45.87
CA THR A 192 33.99 14.01 -46.31
C THR A 192 32.50 13.81 -46.59
N ALA A 193 32.07 12.62 -46.98
CA ALA A 193 30.65 12.29 -47.19
C ALA A 193 29.84 12.22 -45.89
N ASN A 194 30.44 11.83 -44.76
CA ASN A 194 29.76 11.69 -43.46
C ASN A 194 30.58 12.25 -42.28
N PRO A 195 30.83 13.58 -42.22
CA PRO A 195 31.71 14.18 -41.21
C PRO A 195 31.16 14.10 -39.78
N LEU A 196 29.84 13.88 -39.62
CA LEU A 196 29.16 13.76 -38.33
C LEU A 196 29.09 12.33 -37.80
N SER A 197 29.58 11.34 -38.55
CA SER A 197 29.51 9.94 -38.12
C SER A 197 30.61 9.61 -37.10
N PRO A 198 30.28 9.12 -35.89
CA PRO A 198 31.27 8.63 -34.93
C PRO A 198 32.15 7.53 -35.52
N TRP A 199 31.60 6.70 -36.42
CA TRP A 199 32.35 5.65 -37.10
C TRP A 199 33.42 6.22 -38.06
N ALA A 200 33.09 7.28 -38.80
CA ALA A 200 34.06 7.98 -39.63
C ALA A 200 35.19 8.59 -38.80
N ALA A 201 34.87 9.14 -37.62
CA ALA A 201 35.86 9.65 -36.68
C ALA A 201 36.76 8.56 -36.07
N ILE A 202 36.21 7.38 -35.72
CA ILE A 202 36.99 6.24 -35.23
C ILE A 202 37.97 5.74 -36.29
N LEU A 203 37.52 5.60 -37.54
CA LEU A 203 38.37 5.19 -38.65
C LEU A 203 39.49 6.21 -38.92
N LEU A 204 39.21 7.51 -38.84
CA LEU A 204 40.24 8.56 -38.93
C LEU A 204 41.26 8.48 -37.80
N LEU A 205 40.79 8.26 -36.57
CA LEU A 205 41.67 8.09 -35.41
C LEU A 205 42.56 6.86 -35.55
N TYR A 206 41.98 5.73 -36.01
CA TYR A 206 42.70 4.48 -36.26
C TYR A 206 43.77 4.65 -37.34
N LYS A 207 43.44 5.31 -38.46
CA LYS A 207 44.41 5.65 -39.53
C LYS A 207 45.56 6.49 -38.98
N GLN A 208 45.26 7.51 -38.17
CA GLN A 208 46.27 8.39 -37.59
C GLN A 208 47.16 7.66 -36.57
N PHE A 209 46.62 6.71 -35.83
CA PHE A 209 47.37 5.90 -34.86
C PHE A 209 48.27 4.87 -35.54
N LEU A 210 47.77 4.13 -36.54
CA LEU A 210 48.56 3.19 -37.33
C LEU A 210 49.66 3.87 -38.15
N GLY A 211 49.38 5.04 -38.72
CA GLY A 211 50.36 5.84 -39.46
C GLY A 211 51.56 6.28 -38.61
N LYS A 212 51.39 6.39 -37.28
CA LYS A 212 52.48 6.66 -36.32
C LYS A 212 53.32 5.42 -35.97
N VAL A 213 52.78 4.21 -36.15
CA VAL A 213 53.46 2.94 -35.83
C VAL A 213 54.38 2.48 -36.97
N SER A 214 54.15 2.91 -38.21
CA SER A 214 55.03 2.63 -39.35
C SER A 214 56.40 3.35 -39.22
N THR A 215 57.47 2.57 -39.12
CA THR A 215 58.84 3.03 -38.86
C THR A 215 59.45 3.89 -39.98
N ASN A 216 58.96 3.79 -41.22
CA ASN A 216 59.44 4.57 -42.36
C ASN A 216 58.90 6.02 -42.39
N HIS A 217 57.83 6.33 -41.66
CA HIS A 217 57.25 7.68 -41.62
C HIS A 217 57.95 8.65 -40.66
N LYS A 218 58.82 8.18 -39.77
CA LYS A 218 59.52 9.03 -38.78
C LYS A 218 60.44 10.09 -39.41
N LYS A 219 60.93 9.89 -40.64
CA LYS A 219 61.84 10.84 -41.33
C LYS A 219 61.09 11.96 -42.08
N ALA A 220 59.91 11.70 -42.64
CA ALA A 220 59.08 12.72 -43.28
C ALA A 220 58.34 13.60 -42.25
N ILE A 221 57.96 13.01 -41.11
CA ILE A 221 57.27 13.71 -40.02
C ILE A 221 58.13 14.83 -39.39
N ARG A 222 59.47 14.69 -39.35
CA ARG A 222 60.37 15.74 -38.80
C ARG A 222 60.39 17.05 -39.59
N LYS A 223 60.06 17.06 -40.88
CA LYS A 223 60.00 18.30 -41.70
C LYS A 223 58.62 18.98 -41.69
N VAL A 224 57.55 18.23 -41.41
CA VAL A 224 56.15 18.72 -41.38
C VAL A 224 55.70 19.11 -39.95
N HIS A 225 56.46 18.74 -38.92
CA HIS A 225 56.23 19.09 -37.51
C HIS A 225 56.54 20.56 -37.15
N LYS A 226 56.12 21.53 -37.96
CA LYS A 226 56.07 22.94 -37.53
C LYS A 226 54.70 23.32 -36.93
N ASP A 227 53.69 22.47 -37.08
CA ASP A 227 52.38 22.64 -36.44
C ASP A 227 52.34 21.86 -35.12
N GLY A 228 52.44 22.59 -34.00
CA GLY A 228 52.41 22.02 -32.64
C GLY A 228 51.02 21.58 -32.16
N THR A 229 50.02 21.43 -33.05
CA THR A 229 48.64 21.11 -32.71
C THR A 229 48.36 19.61 -32.78
N PRO A 230 47.99 18.95 -31.66
CA PRO A 230 47.66 17.52 -31.64
C PRO A 230 46.23 17.26 -32.20
N TRP A 231 46.10 17.14 -33.52
CA TRP A 231 44.80 16.91 -34.21
C TRP A 231 44.02 15.67 -33.74
N TRP A 232 44.71 14.65 -33.21
CA TRP A 232 44.08 13.46 -32.62
C TRP A 232 43.21 13.80 -31.40
N LEU A 233 43.54 14.85 -30.64
CA LEU A 233 42.75 15.30 -29.49
C LEU A 233 41.39 15.85 -29.93
N CYS A 234 41.30 16.52 -31.07
CA CYS A 234 40.03 17.03 -31.60
C CYS A 234 39.09 15.89 -32.01
N ILE A 235 39.63 14.82 -32.60
CA ILE A 235 38.88 13.61 -32.95
C ILE A 235 38.40 12.88 -31.69
N VAL A 236 39.28 12.73 -30.68
CA VAL A 236 38.90 12.13 -29.39
C VAL A 236 37.84 12.97 -28.67
N LEU A 237 37.97 14.30 -28.67
CA LEU A 237 36.99 15.21 -28.08
C LEU A 237 35.62 15.05 -28.75
N PHE A 238 35.58 14.98 -30.09
CA PHE A 238 34.36 14.71 -30.85
C PHE A 238 33.72 13.37 -30.46
N LEU A 239 34.51 12.29 -30.36
CA LEU A 239 34.03 10.97 -29.97
C LEU A 239 33.45 10.94 -28.55
N ILE A 240 34.11 11.63 -27.60
CA ILE A 240 33.59 11.78 -26.23
C ILE A 240 32.25 12.52 -26.28
N THR A 241 32.15 13.62 -27.03
CA THR A 241 30.91 14.39 -27.11
C THR A 241 29.77 13.67 -27.83
N ALA A 242 30.08 12.87 -28.85
CA ALA A 242 29.11 12.01 -29.51
C ALA A 242 28.61 10.90 -28.56
N THR A 243 29.49 10.36 -27.73
CA THR A 243 29.13 9.37 -26.69
C THR A 243 28.24 10.03 -25.62
N MET A 244 28.60 11.23 -25.15
CA MET A 244 27.79 11.99 -24.20
C MET A 244 26.40 12.31 -24.77
N ALA A 245 26.33 12.74 -26.04
CA ALA A 245 25.07 13.00 -26.73
C ALA A 245 24.19 11.74 -26.83
N ALA A 246 24.79 10.57 -27.13
CA ALA A 246 24.07 9.30 -27.20
C ALA A 246 23.56 8.83 -25.83
N CYS A 247 24.33 9.05 -24.76
CA CYS A 247 23.94 8.67 -23.39
C CYS A 247 22.93 9.63 -22.73
N LEU A 248 22.74 10.83 -23.28
CA LEU A 248 21.97 11.92 -22.66
C LEU A 248 20.51 11.52 -22.38
N VAL A 249 19.87 10.84 -23.34
CA VAL A 249 18.49 10.31 -23.18
C VAL A 249 18.39 9.35 -22.00
N PHE A 250 19.37 8.46 -21.84
CA PHE A 250 19.38 7.49 -20.75
C PHE A 250 19.62 8.16 -19.40
N VAL A 251 20.57 9.10 -19.32
CA VAL A 251 20.86 9.82 -18.08
C VAL A 251 19.65 10.64 -17.63
N LEU A 252 19.01 11.40 -18.52
CA LEU A 252 17.79 12.14 -18.19
C LEU A 252 16.64 11.22 -17.76
N GLY A 253 16.48 10.06 -18.42
CA GLY A 253 15.50 9.06 -18.02
C GLY A 253 15.75 8.44 -16.64
N ARG A 254 16.99 8.46 -16.14
CA ARG A 254 17.36 7.97 -14.79
C ARG A 254 17.27 9.03 -13.70
N VAL A 255 17.20 10.32 -14.06
CA VAL A 255 17.04 11.43 -13.11
C VAL A 255 15.60 11.54 -12.59
N VAL A 256 14.64 11.04 -13.35
CA VAL A 256 13.23 10.97 -12.95
C VAL A 256 12.92 9.55 -12.48
N ASP A 257 12.68 9.40 -11.19
CA ASP A 257 12.20 8.14 -10.62
C ASP A 257 10.67 8.09 -10.68
N ILE A 258 10.14 6.92 -11.01
CA ILE A 258 8.70 6.66 -11.11
C ILE A 258 8.39 5.50 -10.18
N TYR A 259 7.73 5.79 -9.07
CA TYR A 259 7.27 4.78 -8.13
C TYR A 259 5.74 4.69 -8.15
N THR A 260 5.21 3.51 -7.83
CA THR A 260 3.77 3.26 -7.81
C THR A 260 3.26 3.19 -6.38
N VAL A 261 2.08 3.77 -6.14
CA VAL A 261 1.36 3.66 -4.88
C VAL A 261 -0.03 3.10 -5.17
N GLN A 262 -0.51 2.22 -4.30
CA GLN A 262 -1.90 1.76 -4.33
C GLN A 262 -2.74 2.72 -3.51
N GLU A 263 -3.74 3.32 -4.15
CA GLU A 263 -4.68 4.22 -3.50
C GLU A 263 -6.07 3.61 -3.50
N THR A 264 -6.67 3.55 -2.31
CA THR A 264 -8.06 3.14 -2.15
C THR A 264 -8.98 4.15 -2.83
N GLN A 265 -9.93 3.67 -3.62
CA GLN A 265 -10.94 4.50 -4.28
C GLN A 265 -12.34 3.98 -3.94
N THR A 266 -13.34 4.86 -3.97
CA THR A 266 -14.75 4.51 -3.68
C THR A 266 -15.73 5.06 -4.73
N ALA A 267 -15.23 5.44 -5.91
CA ALA A 267 -15.99 6.10 -6.96
C ALA A 267 -16.59 5.10 -7.96
N GLU A 268 -15.80 4.09 -8.31
CA GLU A 268 -16.17 3.04 -9.27
C GLU A 268 -16.24 1.70 -8.55
N TYR A 269 -17.30 0.93 -8.79
CA TYR A 269 -17.47 -0.39 -8.17
C TYR A 269 -17.85 -1.46 -9.18
N TYR A 270 -17.51 -2.69 -8.84
CA TYR A 270 -17.97 -3.91 -9.49
C TYR A 270 -18.97 -4.59 -8.57
N GLU A 271 -20.03 -5.16 -9.13
CA GLU A 271 -20.87 -6.08 -8.37
C GLU A 271 -20.15 -7.43 -8.27
N THR A 272 -20.07 -7.94 -7.05
CA THR A 272 -19.53 -9.27 -6.74
C THR A 272 -20.49 -9.99 -5.78
N THR A 273 -20.25 -11.27 -5.54
CA THR A 273 -20.99 -12.03 -4.53
C THR A 273 -20.10 -12.37 -3.35
N VAL A 274 -20.67 -12.26 -2.15
CA VAL A 274 -20.03 -12.69 -0.90
C VAL A 274 -21.00 -13.60 -0.16
N VAL A 275 -20.46 -14.43 0.73
CA VAL A 275 -21.29 -15.21 1.61
C VAL A 275 -21.77 -14.31 2.77
N GLY A 276 -23.08 -14.21 2.96
CA GLY A 276 -23.62 -13.24 3.91
C GLY A 276 -24.96 -13.59 4.53
N ASP A 277 -25.72 -14.52 3.95
CA ASP A 277 -27.01 -14.93 4.50
C ASP A 277 -27.10 -16.45 4.75
N ILE A 278 -28.22 -16.93 5.26
CA ILE A 278 -28.42 -18.31 5.69
C ILE A 278 -29.39 -19.06 4.77
N THR A 279 -29.03 -20.27 4.36
CA THR A 279 -29.84 -21.12 3.49
C THR A 279 -30.96 -21.85 4.25
N PRO A 280 -32.03 -22.30 3.58
CA PRO A 280 -33.09 -23.09 4.22
C PRO A 280 -32.59 -24.36 4.92
N GLU A 281 -31.57 -25.02 4.35
CA GLU A 281 -30.96 -26.24 4.90
C GLU A 281 -30.25 -25.97 6.23
N GLU A 282 -29.58 -24.82 6.33
CA GLU A 282 -28.90 -24.37 7.56
C GLU A 282 -29.92 -23.99 8.64
N ILE A 283 -31.01 -23.33 8.28
CA ILE A 283 -32.12 -23.01 9.19
C ILE A 283 -32.72 -24.29 9.77
N ALA A 284 -32.97 -25.29 8.92
CA ALA A 284 -33.52 -26.58 9.35
C ALA A 284 -32.56 -27.32 10.32
N ARG A 285 -31.25 -27.20 10.09
CA ARG A 285 -30.22 -27.80 10.97
C ARG A 285 -30.17 -27.12 12.33
N ALA A 286 -30.18 -25.79 12.37
CA ALA A 286 -30.23 -25.03 13.62
C ALA A 286 -31.47 -25.42 14.45
N ALA A 287 -32.64 -25.52 13.80
CA ALA A 287 -33.89 -25.90 14.46
C ALA A 287 -33.90 -27.34 14.97
N SER A 288 -33.35 -28.29 14.20
CA SER A 288 -33.46 -29.72 14.52
C SER A 288 -32.39 -30.26 15.47
N GLN A 289 -31.18 -29.69 15.46
CA GLN A 289 -30.03 -30.25 16.21
C GLN A 289 -29.63 -29.41 17.42
N LEU A 290 -29.82 -28.09 17.36
CA LEU A 290 -29.19 -27.18 18.32
C LEU A 290 -30.17 -26.62 19.35
N ASP A 291 -31.43 -26.41 19.00
CA ASP A 291 -32.39 -25.72 19.88
C ASP A 291 -32.63 -26.50 21.20
N ASP A 292 -32.84 -27.81 21.13
CA ASP A 292 -33.03 -28.65 22.34
C ASP A 292 -31.73 -28.82 23.13
N THR A 293 -30.59 -28.98 22.44
CA THR A 293 -29.29 -29.20 23.11
C THR A 293 -28.79 -27.94 23.82
N PHE A 294 -28.94 -26.77 23.19
CA PHE A 294 -28.35 -25.52 23.69
C PHE A 294 -29.20 -24.83 24.75
N SER A 295 -30.52 -25.02 24.69
CA SER A 295 -31.44 -24.54 25.73
C SER A 295 -31.31 -25.32 27.03
N GLN A 296 -30.79 -26.55 26.99
CA GLN A 296 -30.57 -27.37 28.17
C GLN A 296 -29.29 -26.98 28.92
N VAL A 297 -29.48 -26.31 30.06
CA VAL A 297 -28.41 -25.92 31.01
C VAL A 297 -27.54 -27.11 31.44
N LYS A 298 -28.05 -28.34 31.40
CA LYS A 298 -27.29 -29.55 31.75
C LYS A 298 -26.05 -29.74 30.86
N TYR A 299 -26.11 -29.35 29.60
CA TYR A 299 -25.02 -29.56 28.66
C TYR A 299 -24.05 -28.37 28.60
N THR A 300 -24.54 -27.13 28.82
CA THR A 300 -23.74 -25.89 28.62
C THR A 300 -22.91 -25.97 27.34
N TRP A 301 -23.49 -26.49 26.27
CA TRP A 301 -22.75 -26.84 25.06
C TRP A 301 -22.45 -25.59 24.24
N THR A 302 -21.27 -25.53 23.63
CA THR A 302 -20.89 -24.49 22.67
C THR A 302 -20.37 -25.14 21.41
N ILE A 303 -20.61 -24.51 20.26
CA ILE A 303 -20.19 -25.02 18.94
C ILE A 303 -18.65 -25.07 18.87
N THR A 304 -18.00 -24.01 19.32
CA THR A 304 -16.53 -23.93 19.44
C THR A 304 -16.10 -24.26 20.86
N PRO A 305 -15.12 -25.14 21.06
CA PRO A 305 -14.48 -25.28 22.36
C PRO A 305 -13.63 -24.03 22.68
N LEU A 306 -13.56 -23.66 23.96
CA LEU A 306 -12.77 -22.51 24.45
C LEU A 306 -11.29 -22.59 24.01
N SER A 307 -10.74 -23.79 23.87
CA SER A 307 -9.37 -24.05 23.42
C SER A 307 -9.10 -23.66 21.96
N SER A 308 -10.15 -23.49 21.15
CA SER A 308 -10.05 -23.17 19.73
C SER A 308 -10.36 -21.70 19.43
N SER A 309 -10.25 -20.81 20.44
CA SER A 309 -10.56 -19.38 20.35
C SER A 309 -9.85 -18.63 19.21
N ALA A 310 -8.69 -19.12 18.75
CA ALA A 310 -7.99 -18.58 17.59
C ALA A 310 -8.78 -18.64 16.27
N HIS A 311 -9.80 -19.51 16.18
CA HIS A 311 -10.63 -19.69 14.98
C HIS A 311 -11.93 -18.87 15.01
N ILE A 312 -12.12 -18.01 16.02
CA ILE A 312 -13.34 -17.23 16.19
C ILE A 312 -13.08 -15.78 15.78
N PRO A 313 -14.01 -15.10 15.08
CA PRO A 313 -13.86 -13.68 14.77
C PRO A 313 -13.60 -12.84 16.00
N THR A 314 -12.73 -11.85 15.88
CA THR A 314 -12.56 -10.82 16.91
C THR A 314 -13.70 -9.81 16.84
N ASP A 315 -14.04 -9.21 17.99
CA ASP A 315 -14.97 -8.08 18.05
C ASP A 315 -14.41 -6.85 17.33
N ARG A 316 -15.26 -6.23 16.52
CA ARG A 316 -15.03 -4.92 15.93
C ARG A 316 -16.23 -4.03 16.21
N TYR A 317 -15.98 -2.82 16.72
CA TYR A 317 -17.04 -1.89 17.03
C TYR A 317 -16.91 -0.55 16.31
N PHE A 318 -18.07 0.06 16.04
CA PHE A 318 -18.19 1.41 15.49
C PHE A 318 -19.09 2.27 16.39
N ALA A 319 -18.74 3.55 16.51
CA ALA A 319 -19.55 4.53 17.21
C ALA A 319 -20.60 5.12 16.26
N LEU A 320 -21.88 5.10 16.66
CA LEU A 320 -22.99 5.67 15.91
C LEU A 320 -23.67 6.76 16.75
N ASN A 321 -23.68 7.99 16.23
CA ASN A 321 -24.35 9.10 16.90
C ASN A 321 -25.84 9.09 16.57
N ARG A 322 -26.67 9.10 17.62
CA ARG A 322 -28.12 9.19 17.55
C ARG A 322 -28.58 10.46 18.24
N THR A 323 -29.58 11.13 17.66
CA THR A 323 -30.26 12.24 18.33
C THR A 323 -31.34 11.69 19.26
N ALA A 324 -31.34 12.15 20.51
CA ALA A 324 -32.34 11.81 21.51
C ALA A 324 -32.89 13.08 22.14
N ASN A 325 -34.22 13.18 22.25
CA ASN A 325 -34.87 14.26 22.95
C ASN A 325 -35.01 13.89 24.43
N VAL A 326 -34.05 14.31 25.24
CA VAL A 326 -34.06 14.07 26.69
C VAL A 326 -34.57 15.34 27.36
N ASN A 327 -35.70 15.25 28.07
CA ASN A 327 -36.32 16.39 28.77
C ASN A 327 -36.55 17.62 27.88
N GLY A 328 -36.98 17.42 26.63
CA GLY A 328 -37.21 18.50 25.66
C GLY A 328 -35.94 19.12 25.07
N THR A 329 -34.75 18.65 25.45
CA THR A 329 -33.47 19.07 24.88
C THR A 329 -32.97 17.99 23.91
N THR A 330 -32.69 18.36 22.67
CA THR A 330 -32.05 17.45 21.71
C THR A 330 -30.59 17.25 22.09
N THR A 331 -30.27 16.06 22.57
CA THR A 331 -28.92 15.63 22.93
C THR A 331 -28.42 14.60 21.92
N ILE A 332 -27.12 14.59 21.68
CA ILE A 332 -26.48 13.57 20.82
C ILE A 332 -25.95 12.49 21.75
N ILE A 333 -26.47 11.27 21.59
CA ILE A 333 -26.04 10.08 22.30
C ILE A 333 -25.21 9.22 21.34
N THR A 334 -24.04 8.79 21.77
CA THR A 334 -23.19 7.87 21.00
C THR A 334 -23.48 6.45 21.43
N ASP A 335 -23.95 5.64 20.49
CA ASP A 335 -24.11 4.20 20.62
C ASP A 335 -22.90 3.47 20.07
N THR A 336 -22.62 2.29 20.61
CA THR A 336 -21.54 1.41 20.15
C THR A 336 -22.19 0.19 19.52
N ILE A 337 -21.89 -0.05 18.24
CA ILE A 337 -22.40 -1.18 17.47
C ILE A 337 -21.25 -2.16 17.27
N HIS A 338 -21.45 -3.40 17.68
CA HIS A 338 -20.46 -4.46 17.63
C HIS A 338 -20.72 -5.40 16.45
N PHE A 339 -19.64 -5.91 15.87
CA PHE A 339 -19.61 -6.77 14.69
C PHE A 339 -18.57 -7.88 14.89
N ALA A 340 -18.85 -9.04 14.33
CA ALA A 340 -17.81 -10.04 14.08
C ALA A 340 -16.83 -9.51 13.01
N GLU A 341 -15.53 -9.77 13.10
CA GLU A 341 -14.64 -9.56 11.94
C GLU A 341 -14.90 -10.56 10.80
N THR A 342 -14.44 -10.20 9.60
CA THR A 342 -14.64 -11.00 8.38
C THR A 342 -13.45 -11.93 8.12
N PHE A 343 -13.71 -13.15 7.68
CA PHE A 343 -12.67 -14.08 7.23
C PHE A 343 -12.43 -14.00 5.71
N PRO A 344 -11.20 -14.32 5.23
CA PRO A 344 -10.92 -14.38 3.80
C PRO A 344 -11.93 -15.26 3.03
N ASP A 345 -12.28 -16.41 3.59
CA ASP A 345 -13.16 -17.39 2.95
C ASP A 345 -14.59 -16.87 2.77
N GLN A 346 -15.05 -15.93 3.60
CA GLN A 346 -16.39 -15.30 3.46
C GLN A 346 -16.44 -14.33 2.26
N LEU A 347 -15.29 -13.81 1.86
CA LEU A 347 -15.14 -12.93 0.69
C LEU A 347 -14.79 -13.71 -0.58
N ALA A 348 -14.48 -14.99 -0.46
CA ALA A 348 -14.24 -15.85 -1.61
C ALA A 348 -15.56 -16.19 -2.32
N PRO A 349 -15.54 -16.46 -3.63
CA PRO A 349 -16.73 -16.89 -4.33
C PRO A 349 -17.30 -18.19 -3.72
N PRO A 350 -18.63 -18.31 -3.57
CA PRO A 350 -19.28 -19.40 -2.82
C PRO A 350 -19.04 -20.80 -3.38
N TYR A 351 -18.63 -20.91 -4.65
CA TYR A 351 -18.33 -22.18 -5.30
C TYR A 351 -16.92 -22.72 -4.97
N GLN A 352 -16.06 -21.92 -4.33
CA GLN A 352 -14.70 -22.34 -3.96
C GLN A 352 -14.67 -22.91 -2.54
N HIS A 353 -15.46 -22.37 -1.60
CA HIS A 353 -15.51 -22.86 -0.21
C HIS A 353 -16.91 -22.70 0.41
N PRO A 354 -17.44 -23.71 1.13
CA PRO A 354 -18.64 -23.56 1.94
C PRO A 354 -18.29 -22.83 3.24
N ALA A 355 -18.23 -21.49 3.22
CA ALA A 355 -17.66 -20.73 4.32
C ALA A 355 -18.69 -19.84 5.03
N GLY A 356 -19.08 -20.24 6.25
CA GLY A 356 -19.86 -19.44 7.19
C GLY A 356 -20.09 -20.21 8.50
N PHE A 357 -19.97 -19.54 9.66
CA PHE A 357 -20.17 -20.19 10.96
C PHE A 357 -21.63 -20.67 11.11
N GLY A 358 -22.57 -20.00 10.43
CA GLY A 358 -23.98 -20.37 10.37
C GLY A 358 -24.28 -21.68 9.62
N THR A 359 -23.28 -22.35 9.05
CA THR A 359 -23.42 -23.74 8.56
C THR A 359 -23.62 -24.74 9.70
N PHE A 360 -23.16 -24.39 10.91
CA PHE A 360 -23.09 -25.28 12.07
C PHE A 360 -22.33 -26.59 11.78
N LEU A 361 -21.37 -26.54 10.84
CA LEU A 361 -20.44 -27.63 10.52
C LEU A 361 -19.18 -27.55 11.41
N ASN A 362 -18.39 -28.64 11.41
CA ASN A 362 -17.18 -28.71 12.21
C ASN A 362 -16.14 -27.66 11.76
N GLN A 363 -15.53 -26.97 12.72
CA GLN A 363 -14.76 -25.75 12.47
C GLN A 363 -13.40 -25.95 11.82
N SER A 364 -12.90 -27.18 11.74
CA SER A 364 -11.75 -27.51 10.89
C SER A 364 -12.01 -27.16 9.41
N GLU A 365 -13.27 -26.95 9.03
CA GLU A 365 -13.71 -26.64 7.66
C GLU A 365 -14.12 -25.17 7.48
N VAL A 366 -14.30 -24.39 8.57
CA VAL A 366 -14.88 -23.04 8.53
C VAL A 366 -13.96 -22.06 9.28
N GLY A 367 -13.14 -21.31 8.53
CA GLY A 367 -12.27 -20.27 9.11
C GLY A 367 -10.81 -20.29 8.67
N GLY A 368 -10.47 -20.89 7.52
CA GLY A 368 -9.16 -20.75 6.91
C GLY A 368 -7.99 -21.29 7.74
N MET A 369 -7.84 -22.61 7.78
CA MET A 369 -6.55 -23.33 7.71
C MET A 369 -6.83 -24.84 7.62
N SER A 370 -7.52 -25.25 6.56
CA SER A 370 -7.36 -26.63 6.11
C SER A 370 -5.91 -26.77 5.65
N ALA A 371 -5.18 -27.73 6.21
CA ALA A 371 -3.81 -28.06 5.83
C ALA A 371 -3.62 -28.41 4.33
N ALA A 372 -4.70 -28.42 3.53
CA ALA A 372 -4.68 -28.68 2.10
C ALA A 372 -4.33 -27.47 1.21
N ASP A 373 -4.32 -26.23 1.72
CA ASP A 373 -4.00 -25.04 0.90
C ASP A 373 -2.51 -24.86 0.60
N ILE A 374 -1.66 -25.80 1.02
CA ILE A 374 -0.23 -25.83 0.68
C ILE A 374 0.06 -26.75 -0.53
N GLU A 375 -0.85 -27.65 -0.96
CA GLU A 375 -0.45 -28.69 -1.92
C GLU A 375 -1.22 -28.85 -3.26
N ASP A 376 -2.37 -28.23 -3.51
CA ASP A 376 -3.06 -28.47 -4.81
C ASP A 376 -3.29 -27.22 -5.66
N SER A 377 -2.21 -26.77 -6.32
CA SER A 377 -2.28 -25.91 -7.50
C SER A 377 -2.08 -26.73 -8.79
N ASN A 378 -2.96 -27.72 -9.00
CA ASN A 378 -3.07 -28.44 -10.27
C ASN A 378 -4.48 -28.37 -10.90
N VAL A 379 -5.24 -27.32 -10.62
CA VAL A 379 -6.48 -27.04 -11.39
C VAL A 379 -6.14 -26.21 -12.63
N SER A 380 -5.60 -26.91 -13.63
CA SER A 380 -5.63 -26.45 -15.01
C SER A 380 -7.04 -26.62 -15.58
N LYS A 381 -7.55 -25.57 -16.24
CA LYS A 381 -8.70 -25.52 -17.17
C LYS A 381 -10.12 -25.54 -16.57
N LEU A 382 -10.71 -24.36 -16.45
CA LEU A 382 -11.89 -23.94 -17.23
C LEU A 382 -12.03 -22.40 -17.12
N GLY A 383 -12.38 -21.73 -18.22
CA GLY A 383 -12.26 -20.28 -18.39
C GLY A 383 -13.12 -19.42 -17.46
N ALA A 384 -12.59 -19.07 -16.29
CA ALA A 384 -13.05 -17.95 -15.47
C ALA A 384 -12.11 -16.75 -15.65
N GLY A 385 -12.67 -15.53 -15.57
CA GLY A 385 -11.94 -14.27 -15.59
C GLY A 385 -10.86 -14.17 -14.50
N PRO A 386 -10.17 -13.02 -14.40
CA PRO A 386 -8.91 -12.90 -13.67
C PRO A 386 -9.06 -13.44 -12.25
N THR A 387 -8.35 -14.53 -11.94
CA THR A 387 -8.19 -15.09 -10.61
C THR A 387 -7.30 -14.16 -9.79
N THR A 388 -7.89 -13.06 -9.33
CA THR A 388 -7.25 -12.12 -8.42
C THR A 388 -7.20 -12.74 -7.03
N ARG A 389 -6.07 -13.37 -6.66
CA ARG A 389 -5.60 -13.23 -5.27
C ARG A 389 -5.43 -11.72 -5.06
N ALA A 390 -6.41 -11.10 -4.38
CA ALA A 390 -6.70 -9.68 -4.50
C ALA A 390 -5.49 -8.79 -4.16
N VAL A 391 -5.06 -8.02 -5.15
CA VAL A 391 -4.39 -6.74 -4.90
C VAL A 391 -5.45 -5.85 -4.24
N GLY A 392 -5.12 -5.19 -3.13
CA GLY A 392 -6.04 -4.51 -2.20
C GLY A 392 -7.37 -4.01 -2.77
N GLN A 393 -8.47 -4.33 -2.09
CA GLN A 393 -9.81 -3.86 -2.47
C GLN A 393 -10.70 -3.63 -1.26
N ILE A 394 -11.61 -2.67 -1.35
CA ILE A 394 -12.68 -2.50 -0.38
C ILE A 394 -13.90 -3.28 -0.86
N VAL A 395 -14.43 -4.16 -0.02
CA VAL A 395 -15.69 -4.86 -0.26
C VAL A 395 -16.75 -4.27 0.67
N ARG A 396 -17.92 -3.96 0.12
CA ARG A 396 -19.06 -3.37 0.84
C ARG A 396 -20.29 -4.24 0.74
N TRP A 397 -20.84 -4.65 1.88
CA TRP A 397 -22.03 -5.49 1.94
C TRP A 397 -22.77 -5.36 3.29
N PRO A 398 -24.05 -5.78 3.37
CA PRO A 398 -24.79 -5.78 4.63
C PRO A 398 -24.35 -6.90 5.57
N ARG A 399 -24.25 -6.60 6.86
CA ARG A 399 -23.82 -7.49 7.95
C ARG A 399 -24.70 -7.28 9.19
N TRP A 400 -24.82 -8.30 10.03
CA TRP A 400 -25.48 -8.19 11.33
C TRP A 400 -24.57 -7.52 12.35
N GLY A 401 -25.07 -6.48 13.03
CA GLY A 401 -24.41 -5.84 14.15
C GLY A 401 -25.30 -5.87 15.40
N SER A 402 -24.68 -5.99 16.57
CA SER A 402 -25.37 -6.00 17.87
C SER A 402 -25.17 -4.69 18.62
N ARG A 403 -26.24 -4.17 19.21
CA ARG A 403 -26.24 -3.04 20.15
C ARG A 403 -26.88 -3.50 21.45
N ILE A 404 -26.14 -3.40 22.55
CA ILE A 404 -26.60 -3.81 23.88
C ILE A 404 -26.51 -2.62 24.84
N LYS A 405 -27.57 -2.42 25.62
CA LYS A 405 -27.56 -1.54 26.78
C LYS A 405 -28.12 -2.30 27.97
N CYS A 406 -27.53 -2.07 29.13
CA CYS A 406 -27.99 -2.64 30.38
C CYS A 406 -28.24 -1.54 31.41
N GLN A 407 -29.09 -1.83 32.38
CA GLN A 407 -29.39 -1.03 33.56
C GLN A 407 -29.60 -1.94 34.77
N LEU A 408 -29.27 -1.44 35.96
CA LEU A 408 -29.59 -2.14 37.20
C LEU A 408 -31.11 -2.07 37.44
N ILE A 409 -31.68 -3.12 38.04
CA ILE A 409 -33.08 -3.09 38.46
C ILE A 409 -33.17 -2.28 39.76
N GLU A 410 -33.79 -1.11 39.70
CA GLU A 410 -33.96 -0.26 40.89
C GLU A 410 -34.82 -0.94 41.96
N ASP A 411 -34.48 -0.72 43.23
CA ASP A 411 -35.17 -1.31 44.39
C ASP A 411 -35.31 -2.84 44.31
N LEU A 412 -34.24 -3.54 43.93
CA LEU A 412 -34.24 -4.99 43.77
C LEU A 412 -34.77 -5.74 45.01
N GLY A 413 -34.65 -5.19 46.22
CA GLY A 413 -35.18 -5.78 47.45
C GLY A 413 -36.70 -5.94 47.43
N ARG A 414 -37.43 -5.06 46.73
CA ARG A 414 -38.87 -5.17 46.51
C ARG A 414 -39.22 -6.18 45.43
N TYR A 415 -38.32 -6.46 44.50
CA TYR A 415 -38.56 -7.22 43.28
C TYR A 415 -37.87 -8.59 43.25
N LEU A 416 -37.18 -8.98 44.32
CA LEU A 416 -36.45 -10.23 44.42
C LEU A 416 -36.91 -11.00 45.65
N THR A 417 -37.18 -12.29 45.48
CA THR A 417 -37.19 -13.27 46.58
C THR A 417 -35.88 -14.05 46.52
N PRO A 418 -34.87 -13.71 47.35
CA PRO A 418 -33.53 -14.27 47.24
C PRO A 418 -33.47 -15.78 47.46
N HIS A 419 -34.31 -16.30 48.35
CA HIS A 419 -34.38 -17.73 48.64
C HIS A 419 -35.78 -18.13 49.06
N SER A 420 -36.37 -19.09 48.33
CA SER A 420 -37.58 -19.79 48.76
C SER A 420 -37.21 -21.06 49.54
N PRO A 421 -37.56 -21.16 50.84
CA PRO A 421 -37.19 -22.30 51.67
C PRO A 421 -37.91 -23.60 51.29
N ILE A 422 -39.02 -23.53 50.55
CA ILE A 422 -39.83 -24.72 50.18
C ILE A 422 -39.19 -25.47 49.00
N VAL A 423 -38.66 -24.73 48.01
CA VAL A 423 -38.21 -25.30 46.74
C VAL A 423 -36.77 -24.93 46.36
N ASN A 424 -36.05 -24.19 47.22
CA ASN A 424 -34.65 -23.79 47.01
C ASN A 424 -34.45 -23.05 45.67
N MET A 425 -35.24 -21.98 45.49
CA MET A 425 -35.20 -21.13 44.30
C MET A 425 -35.10 -19.65 44.65
N THR A 426 -34.45 -18.91 43.76
CA THR A 426 -34.52 -17.46 43.64
C THR A 426 -35.63 -17.08 42.66
N TYR A 427 -36.49 -16.12 43.01
CA TYR A 427 -37.50 -15.55 42.10
C TYR A 427 -37.26 -14.05 41.88
N LEU A 428 -37.27 -13.61 40.63
CA LEU A 428 -37.17 -12.21 40.24
C LEU A 428 -38.44 -11.76 39.51
N TYR A 429 -38.90 -10.57 39.86
CA TYR A 429 -40.08 -9.91 39.30
C TYR A 429 -39.65 -8.60 38.63
N VAL A 430 -39.52 -8.58 37.30
CA VAL A 430 -39.03 -7.40 36.58
C VAL A 430 -40.18 -6.41 36.34
N PRO A 431 -40.13 -5.18 36.89
CA PRO A 431 -41.22 -4.24 36.77
C PRO A 431 -41.29 -3.58 35.38
N TRP A 432 -42.49 -3.13 34.98
CA TRP A 432 -42.70 -2.36 33.75
C TRP A 432 -41.86 -1.08 33.70
N THR A 433 -41.60 -0.45 34.86
CA THR A 433 -40.75 0.73 34.97
C THR A 433 -39.32 0.48 34.48
N ALA A 434 -38.73 -0.66 34.87
CA ALA A 434 -37.39 -1.05 34.43
C ALA A 434 -37.34 -1.32 32.92
N VAL A 435 -38.35 -2.04 32.39
CA VAL A 435 -38.45 -2.34 30.95
C VAL A 435 -38.62 -1.06 30.12
N ASN A 436 -39.51 -0.16 30.53
CA ASN A 436 -39.72 1.10 29.82
C ASN A 436 -38.46 1.99 29.85
N SER A 437 -37.78 2.06 30.99
CA SER A 437 -36.56 2.86 31.17
C SER A 437 -35.42 2.43 30.23
N ILE A 438 -35.19 1.11 30.10
CA ILE A 438 -34.11 0.61 29.24
C ILE A 438 -34.43 0.77 27.75
N PHE A 439 -35.71 0.62 27.35
CA PHE A 439 -36.15 0.89 25.98
C PHE A 439 -35.98 2.36 25.59
N ASP A 440 -36.37 3.29 26.48
CA ASP A 440 -36.16 4.73 26.28
C ASP A 440 -34.68 5.09 26.15
N THR A 441 -33.83 4.48 26.99
CA THR A 441 -32.37 4.64 26.92
C THR A 441 -31.78 4.18 25.58
N MET A 442 -32.31 3.09 25.02
CA MET A 442 -31.97 2.61 23.67
C MET A 442 -32.58 3.47 22.55
N GLY A 443 -33.52 4.36 22.85
CA GLY A 443 -34.29 5.11 21.85
C GLY A 443 -35.26 4.24 21.07
N LEU A 444 -35.75 3.17 21.70
CA LEU A 444 -36.74 2.26 21.15
C LEU A 444 -38.14 2.70 21.57
N PRO A 445 -39.18 2.43 20.77
CA PRO A 445 -40.55 2.70 21.17
C PRO A 445 -40.91 1.91 22.43
N ALA A 446 -41.70 2.51 23.31
CA ALA A 446 -42.14 1.85 24.54
C ALA A 446 -42.81 0.49 24.22
N PRO A 447 -42.45 -0.57 24.95
CA PRO A 447 -42.96 -1.90 24.67
C PRO A 447 -44.47 -2.00 24.91
N ASN A 448 -45.16 -2.77 24.06
CA ASN A 448 -46.57 -3.09 24.28
C ASN A 448 -46.72 -4.29 25.22
N ALA A 449 -47.71 -4.26 26.13
CA ALA A 449 -48.03 -5.35 27.05
C ALA A 449 -48.31 -6.68 26.32
N THR A 450 -48.85 -6.63 25.09
CA THR A 450 -49.12 -7.83 24.28
C THR A 450 -47.86 -8.54 23.77
N ALA A 451 -46.70 -7.87 23.80
CA ALA A 451 -45.42 -8.47 23.38
C ALA A 451 -44.79 -9.33 24.48
N PHE A 452 -45.29 -9.25 25.71
CA PHE A 452 -44.81 -10.03 26.85
C PHE A 452 -45.84 -11.07 27.27
N PRO A 453 -45.41 -12.25 27.77
CA PRO A 453 -46.32 -13.22 28.35
C PRO A 453 -47.07 -12.62 29.55
N PRO A 454 -48.37 -12.94 29.75
CA PRO A 454 -49.11 -12.46 30.91
C PRO A 454 -48.49 -13.01 32.20
N VAL A 455 -48.28 -12.14 33.19
CA VAL A 455 -47.72 -12.51 34.49
C VAL A 455 -48.83 -13.13 35.35
N ASN A 456 -48.56 -14.32 35.90
CA ASN A 456 -49.39 -14.98 36.88
C ASN A 456 -48.48 -15.66 37.91
N PHE A 457 -48.50 -15.19 39.15
CA PHE A 457 -47.61 -15.67 40.19
C PHE A 457 -47.91 -17.11 40.58
N THR A 458 -49.19 -17.50 40.59
CA THR A 458 -49.61 -18.85 41.00
C THR A 458 -49.15 -19.91 40.01
N SER A 459 -49.14 -19.61 38.70
CA SER A 459 -48.65 -20.53 37.68
C SER A 459 -47.13 -20.53 37.53
N PHE A 460 -46.48 -19.44 37.94
CA PHE A 460 -45.04 -19.26 37.80
C PHE A 460 -44.23 -19.87 38.95
N MET A 461 -44.71 -19.71 40.19
CA MET A 461 -44.02 -20.21 41.38
C MET A 461 -44.14 -21.73 41.50
N GLU A 462 -43.09 -22.35 42.04
CA GLU A 462 -43.05 -23.80 42.23
C GLU A 462 -43.57 -24.18 43.62
N GLY A 463 -44.38 -25.24 43.67
CA GLY A 463 -45.02 -25.68 44.91
C GLY A 463 -46.05 -24.69 45.46
N ASN A 464 -46.33 -24.76 46.76
CA ASN A 464 -47.25 -23.84 47.44
C ASN A 464 -46.55 -22.52 47.85
N ASN A 465 -45.57 -22.06 47.08
CA ASN A 465 -44.91 -20.80 47.34
C ASN A 465 -45.82 -19.62 47.00
N THR A 466 -45.69 -18.55 47.78
CA THR A 466 -46.30 -17.25 47.52
C THR A 466 -45.21 -16.21 47.34
N PRO A 467 -45.44 -15.15 46.55
CA PRO A 467 -44.47 -14.06 46.41
C PRO A 467 -44.18 -13.49 47.80
N GLN A 468 -42.91 -13.46 48.20
CA GLN A 468 -42.50 -12.86 49.48
C GLN A 468 -42.30 -11.35 49.38
N VAL A 469 -42.74 -10.77 48.26
CA VAL A 469 -42.51 -9.40 47.82
C VAL A 469 -43.83 -8.63 47.79
N SER A 470 -43.78 -7.33 48.01
CA SER A 470 -44.95 -6.43 48.06
C SER A 470 -45.43 -5.96 46.67
N VAL A 471 -45.28 -6.80 45.65
CA VAL A 471 -45.56 -6.47 44.24
C VAL A 471 -46.85 -7.10 43.77
N THR A 472 -47.53 -6.43 42.83
CA THR A 472 -48.74 -6.92 42.18
C THR A 472 -48.44 -7.39 40.75
N GLU A 473 -49.23 -8.31 40.21
CA GLU A 473 -49.00 -8.85 38.86
C GLU A 473 -49.06 -7.77 37.77
N GLN A 474 -49.87 -6.71 37.96
CA GLN A 474 -50.00 -5.61 36.99
C GLN A 474 -48.76 -4.71 36.93
N GLU A 475 -47.96 -4.66 37.98
CA GLU A 475 -46.72 -3.88 38.04
C GLU A 475 -45.57 -4.59 37.30
N ILE A 476 -45.67 -5.90 37.13
CA ILE A 476 -44.59 -6.75 36.63
C ILE A 476 -44.74 -7.02 35.13
N ALA A 477 -43.65 -6.88 34.40
CA ALA A 477 -43.57 -7.17 32.97
C ALA A 477 -43.11 -8.62 32.72
N MET A 478 -42.15 -9.11 33.50
CA MET A 478 -41.56 -10.45 33.34
C MET A 478 -41.23 -11.08 34.68
N THR A 479 -41.22 -12.41 34.72
CA THR A 479 -40.85 -13.18 35.90
C THR A 479 -39.81 -14.23 35.54
N PHE A 480 -38.77 -14.37 36.36
CA PHE A 480 -37.67 -15.30 36.14
C PHE A 480 -37.33 -16.05 37.43
N LYS A 481 -37.03 -17.34 37.30
CA LYS A 481 -36.71 -18.21 38.44
C LYS A 481 -35.45 -19.00 38.15
N TRP A 482 -34.61 -19.15 39.17
CA TRP A 482 -33.40 -19.95 39.09
C TRP A 482 -33.29 -20.84 40.33
N TRP A 483 -32.76 -22.03 40.12
CA TRP A 483 -32.40 -22.91 41.23
C TRP A 483 -31.24 -22.31 42.03
N ASP A 484 -31.25 -22.51 43.34
CA ASP A 484 -30.13 -22.18 44.23
C ASP A 484 -29.11 -23.32 44.18
N ASN A 485 -28.46 -23.46 43.02
CA ASN A 485 -27.53 -24.53 42.68
C ASN A 485 -26.05 -24.13 42.85
N GLY A 486 -25.78 -23.00 43.52
CA GLY A 486 -24.43 -22.52 43.78
C GLY A 486 -23.74 -21.83 42.60
N VAL A 487 -24.41 -21.52 41.49
CA VAL A 487 -23.77 -20.79 40.38
C VAL A 487 -23.68 -19.30 40.66
N SER A 488 -22.58 -18.68 40.22
CA SER A 488 -22.25 -17.28 40.49
C SER A 488 -23.05 -16.28 39.67
N HIS A 489 -23.49 -16.68 38.47
CA HIS A 489 -24.33 -15.87 37.61
C HIS A 489 -25.31 -16.70 36.81
N SER A 490 -26.39 -16.06 36.36
CA SER A 490 -27.41 -16.70 35.55
C SER A 490 -28.03 -15.71 34.59
N PHE A 491 -28.40 -16.24 33.43
CA PHE A 491 -29.09 -15.51 32.38
C PHE A 491 -30.54 -15.98 32.30
N ALA A 492 -31.43 -15.07 31.94
CA ALA A 492 -32.73 -15.42 31.40
C ALA A 492 -33.12 -14.34 30.40
N TYR A 493 -33.70 -14.73 29.27
CA TYR A 493 -34.08 -13.77 28.25
C TYR A 493 -35.46 -14.09 27.68
N GLN A 494 -36.08 -13.07 27.09
CA GLN A 494 -37.37 -13.12 26.44
C GLN A 494 -37.26 -12.37 25.11
N PRO A 495 -37.65 -12.98 23.97
CA PRO A 495 -37.74 -12.24 22.71
C PRO A 495 -38.89 -11.25 22.72
N TYR A 496 -38.59 -10.01 22.34
CA TYR A 496 -39.59 -8.99 22.03
C TYR A 496 -39.95 -9.00 20.54
N SER A 497 -38.95 -9.16 19.65
CA SER A 497 -39.13 -9.39 18.22
C SER A 497 -38.33 -10.61 17.79
N ARG A 498 -38.99 -11.55 17.10
CA ARG A 498 -38.37 -12.74 16.51
C ARG A 498 -37.82 -12.48 15.09
N GLY A 499 -37.89 -11.24 14.63
CA GLY A 499 -37.39 -10.81 13.33
C GLY A 499 -38.29 -11.15 12.15
N ASP A 500 -39.59 -11.28 12.39
CA ASP A 500 -40.60 -11.57 11.36
C ASP A 500 -40.72 -10.46 10.30
N ASP A 501 -40.32 -9.24 10.65
CA ASP A 501 -40.29 -8.06 9.77
C ASP A 501 -39.05 -8.02 8.85
N GLY A 502 -38.08 -8.92 9.05
CA GLY A 502 -36.86 -9.01 8.26
C GLY A 502 -35.75 -8.02 8.65
N ASN A 503 -35.95 -7.19 9.67
CA ASN A 503 -35.02 -6.10 10.01
C ASN A 503 -34.03 -6.43 11.14
N GLY A 504 -34.11 -7.62 11.73
CA GLY A 504 -33.27 -8.03 12.86
C GLY A 504 -34.05 -8.61 14.03
N TRP A 505 -33.40 -8.72 15.18
CA TRP A 505 -33.98 -9.30 16.40
C TRP A 505 -33.90 -8.31 17.55
N LEU A 506 -34.85 -8.41 18.46
CA LEU A 506 -34.88 -7.60 19.67
C LEU A 506 -35.21 -8.50 20.85
N THR A 507 -34.31 -8.59 21.81
CA THR A 507 -34.46 -9.42 23.00
C THR A 507 -34.26 -8.60 24.26
N VAL A 508 -34.92 -9.03 25.33
CA VAL A 508 -34.73 -8.50 26.67
C VAL A 508 -34.12 -9.61 27.51
N GLU A 509 -32.99 -9.33 28.12
CA GLU A 509 -32.22 -10.27 28.92
C GLU A 509 -32.04 -9.75 30.34
N VAL A 510 -32.00 -10.66 31.30
CA VAL A 510 -31.66 -10.38 32.69
C VAL A 510 -30.41 -11.15 33.05
N VAL A 511 -29.46 -10.43 33.65
CA VAL A 511 -28.27 -10.98 34.26
C VAL A 511 -28.42 -10.91 35.77
N MET A 512 -28.41 -12.08 36.42
CA MET A 512 -28.44 -12.21 37.87
C MET A 512 -27.05 -12.64 38.36
N VAL A 513 -26.48 -11.92 39.31
CA VAL A 513 -25.23 -12.27 40.01
C VAL A 513 -25.56 -12.67 41.44
N ARG A 514 -24.98 -13.79 41.89
CA ARG A 514 -25.17 -14.40 43.21
C ARG A 514 -23.81 -14.81 43.75
N LEU A 515 -23.29 -14.06 44.71
CA LEU A 515 -21.94 -14.29 45.25
C LEU A 515 -21.96 -14.42 46.76
N ASN A 516 -21.18 -15.36 47.27
CA ASN A 516 -20.89 -15.41 48.70
C ASN A 516 -19.95 -14.25 49.04
N GLN A 517 -20.41 -13.38 49.95
CA GLN A 517 -19.70 -12.16 50.33
C GLN A 517 -18.30 -12.43 50.92
N SER A 518 -18.07 -13.61 51.48
CA SER A 518 -16.74 -13.97 52.01
C SER A 518 -15.65 -14.13 50.93
N TYR A 519 -16.03 -14.29 49.66
CA TYR A 519 -15.11 -14.44 48.53
C TYR A 519 -14.92 -13.16 47.71
N THR A 520 -15.63 -12.08 48.03
CA THR A 520 -15.58 -10.82 47.30
C THR A 520 -14.66 -9.79 47.98
N ALA A 521 -14.45 -8.64 47.32
CA ALA A 521 -13.61 -7.59 47.86
C ALA A 521 -14.17 -7.10 49.22
N PRO A 522 -13.31 -6.66 50.17
CA PRO A 522 -13.77 -6.20 51.49
C PRO A 522 -14.77 -5.04 51.44
N ASN A 523 -14.78 -4.27 50.35
CA ASN A 523 -15.67 -3.14 50.09
C ASN A 523 -16.77 -3.47 49.05
N SER A 524 -17.04 -4.75 48.79
CA SER A 524 -18.12 -5.14 47.89
C SER A 524 -19.49 -4.74 48.43
N SER A 525 -20.38 -4.29 47.55
CA SER A 525 -21.74 -3.90 47.87
C SER A 525 -22.71 -4.54 46.87
N PHE A 526 -23.75 -5.17 47.39
CA PHE A 526 -24.82 -5.78 46.60
C PHE A 526 -26.15 -5.03 46.81
N GLN A 527 -27.03 -5.10 45.83
CA GLN A 527 -28.37 -4.49 45.90
C GLN A 527 -29.25 -5.19 46.96
N VAL A 528 -29.13 -6.51 47.09
CA VAL A 528 -29.88 -7.32 48.07
C VAL A 528 -28.97 -8.38 48.68
N TYR A 529 -29.24 -8.74 49.92
CA TYR A 529 -28.59 -9.89 50.57
C TYR A 529 -29.64 -10.94 50.93
N GLY A 530 -29.28 -12.20 50.74
CA GLY A 530 -30.04 -13.37 51.19
C GLY A 530 -29.17 -14.29 52.02
N GLU A 531 -29.79 -15.13 52.84
CA GLU A 531 -29.10 -16.15 53.62
C GLU A 531 -29.43 -17.54 53.06
N LEU A 532 -28.38 -18.29 52.70
CA LEU A 532 -28.50 -19.66 52.20
C LEU A 532 -27.75 -20.62 53.14
N GLY A 533 -28.38 -21.75 53.47
CA GLY A 533 -27.84 -22.78 54.37
C GLY A 533 -28.69 -23.03 55.62
N LEU A 534 -28.27 -24.02 56.43
CA LEU A 534 -28.88 -24.31 57.74
C LEU A 534 -28.53 -23.18 58.73
N ALA A 535 -29.37 -22.98 59.76
CA ALA A 535 -29.21 -21.88 60.72
C ALA A 535 -27.81 -21.78 61.37
N ALA A 536 -27.07 -22.89 61.47
CA ALA A 536 -25.71 -22.94 62.01
C ALA A 536 -24.61 -22.51 61.01
N ASP A 537 -24.86 -22.63 59.69
CA ASP A 537 -23.89 -22.42 58.61
C ASP A 537 -24.44 -21.46 57.55
N ARG A 538 -25.22 -20.45 57.96
CA ARG A 538 -25.82 -19.49 57.03
C ARG A 538 -24.73 -18.69 56.35
N THR A 539 -24.64 -18.85 55.04
CA THR A 539 -23.78 -18.05 54.18
C THR A 539 -24.57 -16.85 53.68
N GLN A 540 -24.00 -15.66 53.87
CA GLN A 540 -24.57 -14.43 53.33
C GLN A 540 -24.22 -14.33 51.84
N ILE A 541 -25.26 -14.39 51.01
CA ILE A 541 -25.15 -14.30 49.56
C ILE A 541 -25.63 -12.91 49.13
N GLY A 542 -24.79 -12.21 48.41
CA GLY A 542 -25.11 -10.95 47.76
C GLY A 542 -25.73 -11.18 46.38
N PHE A 543 -26.76 -10.38 46.08
CA PHE A 543 -27.52 -10.43 44.84
C PHE A 543 -27.47 -9.08 44.14
N ASP A 544 -27.08 -9.11 42.87
CA ASP A 544 -27.21 -7.98 41.95
C ASP A 544 -27.93 -8.43 40.69
N ALA A 545 -28.80 -7.59 40.14
CA ALA A 545 -29.49 -7.86 38.90
C ALA A 545 -29.40 -6.67 37.94
N ALA A 546 -29.22 -6.98 36.65
CA ALA A 546 -29.31 -6.03 35.56
C ALA A 546 -30.29 -6.52 34.50
N ILE A 547 -31.09 -5.60 33.97
CA ILE A 547 -31.87 -5.79 32.75
C ILE A 547 -31.08 -5.22 31.56
N CYS A 548 -31.01 -5.99 30.49
CA CYS A 548 -30.35 -5.66 29.25
C CYS A 548 -31.34 -5.75 28.09
N VAL A 549 -31.20 -4.87 27.12
CA VAL A 549 -31.87 -5.00 25.81
C VAL A 549 -30.79 -5.17 24.76
N GLU A 550 -30.94 -6.20 23.94
CA GLU A 550 -30.09 -6.45 22.78
C GLU A 550 -30.90 -6.22 21.50
N GLU A 551 -30.41 -5.32 20.65
CA GLU A 551 -30.90 -5.12 19.28
C GLU A 551 -29.84 -5.63 18.30
N VAL A 552 -30.17 -6.68 17.55
CA VAL A 552 -29.36 -7.14 16.42
C VAL A 552 -30.01 -6.66 15.13
N LYS A 553 -29.28 -5.88 14.33
CA LYS A 553 -29.81 -5.22 13.13
C LYS A 553 -28.84 -5.29 11.96
N GLY A 554 -29.35 -5.15 10.74
CA GLY A 554 -28.53 -5.05 9.53
C GLY A 554 -27.86 -3.69 9.36
N TYR A 555 -26.58 -3.70 9.02
CA TYR A 555 -25.77 -2.53 8.71
C TYR A 555 -24.91 -2.78 7.48
N VAL A 556 -24.58 -1.75 6.71
CA VAL A 556 -23.65 -1.87 5.57
C VAL A 556 -22.27 -1.38 5.97
N LEU A 557 -21.27 -2.25 5.79
CA LEU A 557 -19.89 -2.00 6.21
C LEU A 557 -18.95 -2.14 5.02
N ASP A 558 -17.83 -1.42 5.12
CA ASP A 558 -16.65 -1.60 4.28
C ASP A 558 -15.66 -2.52 5.01
N ALA A 559 -15.17 -3.54 4.33
CA ALA A 559 -13.99 -4.29 4.76
C ALA A 559 -12.91 -4.24 3.70
N TYR A 560 -11.67 -4.07 4.13
CA TYR A 560 -10.52 -4.14 3.24
C TYR A 560 -10.09 -5.59 3.09
N ASN A 561 -10.14 -6.09 1.87
CA ASN A 561 -9.59 -7.39 1.50
C ASN A 561 -8.14 -7.19 1.04
N ASN A 562 -7.21 -7.67 1.84
CA ASN A 562 -5.77 -7.58 1.59
C ASN A 562 -5.21 -8.97 1.25
N SER A 563 -4.23 -9.04 0.36
CA SER A 563 -3.47 -10.27 0.08
C SER A 563 -2.49 -10.67 1.19
N ALA A 564 -2.16 -9.76 2.13
CA ALA A 564 -1.18 -9.98 3.19
C ALA A 564 -1.77 -10.40 4.56
N GLY A 565 -3.09 -10.54 4.70
CA GLY A 565 -3.71 -10.93 5.97
C GLY A 565 -5.23 -11.04 5.91
N SER A 566 -5.86 -11.32 7.05
CA SER A 566 -7.31 -11.39 7.17
C SER A 566 -7.97 -10.05 6.82
N PRO A 567 -9.17 -10.05 6.20
CA PRO A 567 -9.91 -8.83 5.94
C PRO A 567 -10.16 -8.04 7.22
N VAL A 568 -10.14 -6.72 7.11
CA VAL A 568 -10.37 -5.82 8.26
C VAL A 568 -11.52 -4.89 7.96
N SER A 569 -12.49 -4.83 8.87
CA SER A 569 -13.61 -3.90 8.77
C SER A 569 -13.14 -2.45 8.97
N LEU A 570 -13.27 -1.64 7.92
CA LEU A 570 -12.81 -0.27 7.86
C LEU A 570 -13.81 0.71 8.47
N ASN A 571 -15.04 0.74 7.94
CA ASN A 571 -16.00 1.79 8.23
C ASN A 571 -17.45 1.30 8.15
N LEU A 572 -18.28 1.79 9.07
CA LEU A 572 -19.74 1.69 9.01
C LEU A 572 -20.31 2.74 8.05
N GLN A 573 -21.00 2.32 6.99
CA GLN A 573 -21.48 3.21 5.94
C GLN A 573 -22.87 3.76 6.24
N TYR A 574 -23.84 2.89 6.51
CA TYR A 574 -25.22 3.24 6.85
C TYR A 574 -25.95 2.05 7.47
N THR A 575 -27.10 2.31 8.07
CA THR A 575 -27.99 1.28 8.64
C THR A 575 -28.87 0.71 7.53
N GLY A 576 -29.02 -0.62 7.47
CA GLY A 576 -29.82 -1.26 6.44
C GLY A 576 -29.39 -2.69 6.13
N THR A 577 -30.34 -3.47 5.64
CA THR A 577 -30.15 -4.87 5.26
C THR A 577 -29.82 -5.06 3.78
N GLN A 578 -29.84 -3.99 2.99
CA GLN A 578 -29.62 -4.02 1.54
C GLN A 578 -28.64 -2.93 1.09
N LEU A 579 -28.00 -3.18 -0.06
CA LEU A 579 -27.16 -2.17 -0.70
C LEU A 579 -28.03 -1.08 -1.35
N ASN A 580 -27.69 0.17 -1.07
CA ASN A 580 -28.40 1.34 -1.58
C ASN A 580 -27.38 2.35 -2.11
N ASN A 581 -27.37 2.52 -3.43
CA ASN A 581 -26.47 3.46 -4.12
C ASN A 581 -26.76 4.93 -3.81
N SER A 582 -27.97 5.24 -3.34
CA SER A 582 -28.41 6.59 -2.99
C SER A 582 -28.33 6.87 -1.49
N ALA A 583 -27.84 5.92 -0.67
CA ALA A 583 -27.72 6.13 0.77
C ALA A 583 -26.64 7.18 1.07
N VAL A 584 -27.02 8.15 1.90
CA VAL A 584 -26.08 9.13 2.47
C VAL A 584 -25.15 8.39 3.43
N LEU A 585 -23.84 8.50 3.20
CA LEU A 585 -22.86 7.88 4.08
C LEU A 585 -22.83 8.59 5.44
N LEU A 586 -22.78 7.81 6.53
CA LEU A 586 -22.70 8.32 7.90
C LEU A 586 -21.48 9.22 8.15
N THR A 587 -20.42 9.05 7.36
CA THR A 587 -19.14 9.78 7.48
C THR A 587 -19.00 10.94 6.50
N GLN A 588 -19.96 11.16 5.61
CA GLN A 588 -19.86 12.17 4.55
C GLN A 588 -20.74 13.37 4.85
N ASP A 589 -20.13 14.57 4.85
CA ASP A 589 -20.88 15.83 4.84
C ASP A 589 -21.88 15.80 3.67
N SER A 590 -23.14 16.09 3.96
CA SER A 590 -24.24 16.11 2.98
C SER A 590 -24.00 17.07 1.82
N SER A 591 -23.04 18.00 1.94
CA SER A 591 -22.58 18.90 0.88
C SER A 591 -21.66 18.25 -0.17
N LYS A 592 -21.07 17.08 0.12
CA LYS A 592 -20.16 16.34 -0.79
C LYS A 592 -20.79 15.10 -1.43
N ALA A 593 -22.08 14.82 -1.16
CA ALA A 593 -22.78 13.61 -1.57
C ALA A 593 -23.05 13.47 -3.10
N ASN A 594 -22.53 14.36 -3.93
CA ASN A 594 -23.02 14.57 -5.31
C ASN A 594 -22.30 13.78 -6.42
N HIS A 595 -21.53 12.74 -6.10
CA HIS A 595 -20.93 11.91 -7.15
C HIS A 595 -21.58 10.52 -7.09
N PRO A 596 -22.58 10.24 -7.96
CA PRO A 596 -23.18 8.91 -8.00
C PRO A 596 -22.09 7.88 -8.30
N ARG A 597 -22.03 6.83 -7.50
CA ARG A 597 -21.07 5.74 -7.70
C ARG A 597 -21.38 5.04 -9.01
N LYS A 598 -20.36 4.80 -9.82
CA LYS A 598 -20.51 4.23 -11.15
C LYS A 598 -20.27 2.72 -11.09
N LEU A 599 -21.26 1.95 -11.52
CA LEU A 599 -21.10 0.52 -11.79
C LEU A 599 -20.18 0.35 -13.00
N VAL A 600 -19.17 -0.50 -12.86
CA VAL A 600 -18.28 -0.90 -13.95
C VAL A 600 -18.57 -2.36 -14.29
N GLY A 601 -19.00 -2.62 -15.52
CA GLY A 601 -19.40 -3.95 -15.98
C GLY A 601 -20.91 -4.18 -15.99
N ASP A 602 -21.31 -5.41 -16.26
CA ASP A 602 -22.71 -5.83 -16.25
C ASP A 602 -23.15 -6.17 -14.82
N PRO A 603 -24.39 -5.81 -14.42
CA PRO A 603 -24.92 -6.18 -13.13
C PRO A 603 -25.06 -7.69 -13.00
N ILE A 604 -24.93 -8.20 -11.78
CA ILE A 604 -25.08 -9.64 -11.51
C ILE A 604 -26.54 -10.05 -11.78
N PRO A 605 -26.79 -11.22 -12.42
CA PRO A 605 -28.13 -11.70 -12.70
C PRO A 605 -29.00 -11.81 -11.44
N GLY A 606 -30.31 -11.54 -11.56
CA GLY A 606 -31.27 -11.43 -10.45
C GLY A 606 -31.57 -12.70 -9.64
N ASN A 607 -30.77 -13.76 -9.78
CA ASN A 607 -30.88 -14.98 -8.97
C ASN A 607 -30.09 -14.87 -7.65
N VAL A 608 -29.29 -13.81 -7.47
CA VAL A 608 -28.52 -13.56 -6.24
C VAL A 608 -29.31 -12.63 -5.31
N GLN A 609 -29.23 -12.89 -4.01
CA GLN A 609 -29.94 -12.11 -3.02
C GLN A 609 -29.30 -10.72 -2.83
N HIS A 610 -30.11 -9.66 -2.83
CA HIS A 610 -29.64 -8.27 -2.75
C HIS A 610 -29.33 -7.77 -1.32
N GLY A 611 -29.39 -8.64 -0.32
CA GLY A 611 -29.13 -8.28 1.08
C GLY A 611 -29.45 -9.40 2.06
N ILE A 612 -29.43 -9.08 3.35
CA ILE A 612 -29.73 -10.03 4.44
C ILE A 612 -31.17 -9.85 4.94
N SER A 613 -31.72 -10.85 5.64
CA SER A 613 -33.06 -10.74 6.23
C SER A 613 -33.19 -11.65 7.45
N SER A 614 -33.81 -11.18 8.54
CA SER A 614 -34.08 -11.99 9.74
C SER A 614 -35.30 -12.90 9.61
N LYS A 615 -36.10 -12.74 8.54
CA LYS A 615 -37.39 -13.42 8.39
C LYS A 615 -37.20 -14.94 8.33
N GLY A 616 -37.91 -15.66 9.20
CA GLY A 616 -37.85 -17.13 9.26
C GLY A 616 -36.57 -17.70 9.86
N LYS A 617 -35.69 -16.87 10.43
CA LYS A 617 -34.38 -17.28 10.96
C LYS A 617 -34.28 -17.24 12.49
N TRP A 618 -35.43 -17.23 13.17
CA TRP A 618 -35.48 -17.25 14.63
C TRP A 618 -34.68 -18.40 15.24
N ALA A 619 -34.80 -19.61 14.70
CA ALA A 619 -34.08 -20.78 15.23
C ALA A 619 -32.55 -20.61 15.19
N VAL A 620 -32.03 -19.98 14.14
CA VAL A 620 -30.59 -19.69 14.00
C VAL A 620 -30.16 -18.66 15.04
N TYR A 621 -30.90 -17.54 15.14
CA TYR A 621 -30.61 -16.53 16.16
C TYR A 621 -30.68 -17.13 17.57
N ASN A 622 -31.71 -17.93 17.87
CA ASN A 622 -31.92 -18.56 19.17
C ASN A 622 -30.76 -19.49 19.55
N ALA A 623 -30.36 -20.38 18.64
CA ALA A 623 -29.21 -21.26 18.84
C ALA A 623 -27.91 -20.46 19.03
N SER A 624 -27.69 -19.43 18.22
CA SER A 624 -26.48 -18.58 18.31
C SER A 624 -26.43 -17.78 19.61
N HIS A 625 -27.58 -17.27 20.07
CA HIS A 625 -27.71 -16.59 21.36
C HIS A 625 -27.39 -17.54 22.52
N TYR A 626 -27.96 -18.75 22.53
CA TYR A 626 -27.61 -19.75 23.55
C TYR A 626 -26.13 -20.14 23.49
N ASN A 627 -25.53 -20.25 22.30
CA ASN A 627 -24.10 -20.51 22.16
C ASN A 627 -23.25 -19.41 22.84
N ALA A 628 -23.60 -18.14 22.61
CA ALA A 628 -22.94 -16.99 23.22
C ALA A 628 -23.18 -16.85 24.73
N ARG A 629 -24.28 -17.38 25.28
CA ARG A 629 -24.49 -17.42 26.74
C ARG A 629 -23.84 -18.65 27.38
N ASN A 630 -23.85 -19.79 26.69
CA ASN A 630 -23.23 -21.03 27.18
C ASN A 630 -21.72 -20.88 27.34
N ILE A 631 -21.04 -20.08 26.50
CA ILE A 631 -19.61 -19.79 26.69
C ILE A 631 -19.33 -19.10 28.02
N MET A 632 -20.22 -18.20 28.45
CA MET A 632 -20.12 -17.46 29.71
C MET A 632 -20.53 -18.34 30.89
N LEU A 633 -21.59 -19.15 30.73
CA LEU A 633 -22.05 -20.08 31.74
C LEU A 633 -21.01 -21.16 32.08
N LYS A 634 -20.08 -21.48 31.17
CA LYS A 634 -18.96 -22.40 31.45
C LYS A 634 -18.02 -21.89 32.54
N ASP A 635 -17.97 -20.58 32.79
CA ASP A 635 -17.22 -20.02 33.91
C ASP A 635 -17.87 -20.30 35.26
N ASN A 636 -19.14 -20.72 35.30
CA ASN A 636 -19.75 -21.22 36.53
C ASN A 636 -19.12 -22.59 36.87
N GLY A 637 -17.94 -22.55 37.49
CA GLY A 637 -17.25 -23.72 38.00
C GLY A 637 -18.13 -24.52 38.96
N ARG A 638 -17.87 -25.83 39.07
CA ARG A 638 -18.71 -26.76 39.83
C ARG A 638 -18.21 -27.06 41.24
N ASP A 639 -17.05 -26.54 41.60
CA ASP A 639 -16.31 -27.00 42.78
C ASP A 639 -16.79 -26.36 44.08
N TRP A 640 -17.36 -25.15 44.03
CA TRP A 640 -17.80 -24.38 45.21
C TRP A 640 -19.00 -23.47 44.91
N TRP A 641 -19.84 -23.25 45.92
CA TRP A 641 -21.10 -22.51 45.76
C TRP A 641 -20.89 -20.99 45.84
N PHE A 642 -21.46 -20.27 44.86
CA PHE A 642 -21.52 -18.82 44.76
C PHE A 642 -20.15 -18.13 44.77
N VAL A 643 -19.14 -18.77 44.19
CA VAL A 643 -17.77 -18.22 44.09
C VAL A 643 -17.65 -17.30 42.88
N PRO A 644 -16.95 -16.15 42.97
CA PRO A 644 -16.67 -15.31 41.82
C PRO A 644 -15.94 -16.05 40.70
N ASN A 645 -16.23 -15.69 39.46
CA ASN A 645 -15.57 -16.22 38.27
C ASN A 645 -15.16 -15.08 37.31
N PRO A 646 -14.35 -15.36 36.27
CA PRO A 646 -13.85 -14.31 35.37
C PRO A 646 -14.96 -13.47 34.74
N THR A 647 -16.05 -14.10 34.27
CA THR A 647 -17.22 -13.39 33.73
C THR A 647 -17.84 -12.41 34.74
N VAL A 648 -18.09 -12.84 35.98
CA VAL A 648 -18.72 -12.00 37.01
C VAL A 648 -17.79 -10.88 37.46
N VAL A 649 -16.49 -11.17 37.64
CA VAL A 649 -15.48 -10.16 37.95
C VAL A 649 -15.43 -9.09 36.85
N ALA A 650 -15.50 -9.50 35.58
CA ALA A 650 -15.56 -8.58 34.45
C ALA A 650 -16.84 -7.72 34.45
N PHE A 651 -17.99 -8.26 34.87
CA PHE A 651 -19.21 -7.46 35.07
C PHE A 651 -19.03 -6.37 36.13
N GLY A 652 -18.21 -6.62 37.15
CA GLY A 652 -17.84 -5.62 38.16
C GLY A 652 -16.72 -4.66 37.72
N GLY A 653 -15.98 -5.01 36.66
CA GLY A 653 -14.81 -4.27 36.18
C GLY A 653 -13.49 -4.59 36.90
N GLY A 654 -13.45 -5.70 37.65
CA GLY A 654 -12.21 -6.21 38.26
C GLY A 654 -11.38 -7.03 37.27
N MET A 655 -10.17 -7.40 37.67
CA MET A 655 -9.27 -8.28 36.89
C MET A 655 -8.84 -9.53 37.66
N ALA A 656 -8.99 -9.55 38.99
CA ALA A 656 -8.65 -10.69 39.83
C ALA A 656 -9.90 -11.35 40.47
N PRO A 657 -9.84 -12.63 40.86
CA PRO A 657 -11.00 -13.37 41.39
C PRO A 657 -11.71 -12.71 42.59
N THR A 658 -10.97 -11.97 43.42
CA THR A 658 -11.50 -11.31 44.62
C THR A 658 -11.89 -9.84 44.39
N GLU A 659 -11.82 -9.34 43.16
CA GLU A 659 -12.02 -7.91 42.84
C GLU A 659 -13.44 -7.56 42.40
N TYR A 660 -14.39 -8.49 42.56
CA TYR A 660 -15.79 -8.12 42.41
C TYR A 660 -16.21 -7.16 43.52
N THR A 661 -16.70 -5.97 43.14
CA THR A 661 -17.18 -4.94 44.08
C THR A 661 -18.69 -4.72 43.97
N LYS A 662 -19.19 -4.42 42.78
CA LYS A 662 -20.62 -4.23 42.50
C LYS A 662 -20.91 -4.48 41.03
N LEU A 663 -22.13 -4.86 40.66
CA LEU A 663 -22.52 -4.98 39.27
C LEU A 663 -22.48 -3.63 38.54
N ASN A 664 -21.77 -3.56 37.41
CA ASN A 664 -21.73 -2.37 36.57
C ASN A 664 -22.42 -2.64 35.22
N PRO A 665 -23.57 -2.01 34.93
CA PRO A 665 -24.33 -2.29 33.72
C PRO A 665 -23.56 -1.97 32.41
N ILE A 666 -22.65 -0.99 32.43
CA ILE A 666 -21.82 -0.68 31.25
C ILE A 666 -20.85 -1.82 30.96
N ASN A 667 -20.27 -2.41 32.00
CA ASN A 667 -19.37 -3.54 31.85
C ASN A 667 -20.14 -4.81 31.45
N VAL A 668 -21.34 -5.04 32.00
CA VAL A 668 -22.23 -6.14 31.57
C VAL A 668 -22.51 -6.03 30.08
N ALA A 669 -22.96 -4.87 29.60
CA ALA A 669 -23.24 -4.65 28.18
C ALA A 669 -22.00 -4.93 27.31
N ARG A 670 -20.81 -4.45 27.73
CA ARG A 670 -19.55 -4.69 27.01
C ARG A 670 -19.19 -6.17 26.93
N VAL A 671 -19.32 -6.90 28.04
CA VAL A 671 -19.00 -8.33 28.10
C VAL A 671 -19.97 -9.12 27.23
N LEU A 672 -21.27 -8.82 27.29
CA LEU A 672 -22.29 -9.43 26.43
C LEU A 672 -21.99 -9.15 24.94
N SER A 673 -21.76 -7.90 24.57
CA SER A 673 -21.47 -7.53 23.18
C SER A 673 -20.20 -8.18 22.63
N ASN A 674 -19.16 -8.34 23.46
CA ASN A 674 -17.96 -9.07 23.06
C ASN A 674 -18.27 -10.57 22.86
N SER A 675 -19.03 -11.18 23.77
CA SER A 675 -19.46 -12.58 23.60
C SER A 675 -20.30 -12.75 22.34
N ASP A 676 -21.25 -11.85 22.07
CA ASP A 676 -22.12 -11.91 20.90
C ASP A 676 -21.35 -11.73 19.60
N SER A 677 -20.34 -10.87 19.57
CA SER A 677 -19.49 -10.68 18.38
C SER A 677 -18.66 -11.90 18.02
N GLN A 678 -18.31 -12.71 19.02
CA GLN A 678 -17.52 -13.92 18.84
C GLN A 678 -18.39 -15.17 18.66
N HIS A 679 -19.55 -15.24 19.32
CA HIS A 679 -20.30 -16.48 19.48
C HIS A 679 -21.76 -16.41 19.03
N LEU A 680 -22.27 -15.23 18.66
CA LEU A 680 -23.61 -15.04 18.12
C LEU A 680 -23.55 -14.57 16.65
N LEU A 681 -23.01 -13.37 16.41
CA LEU A 681 -23.01 -12.70 15.10
C LEU A 681 -22.35 -13.52 13.97
N PRO A 682 -21.23 -14.24 14.19
CA PRO A 682 -20.64 -15.06 13.13
C PRO A 682 -21.59 -16.14 12.61
N TYR A 683 -22.42 -16.69 13.51
CA TYR A 683 -23.36 -17.78 13.21
C TYR A 683 -24.64 -17.28 12.52
N LEU A 684 -24.81 -15.97 12.39
CA LEU A 684 -25.87 -15.37 11.58
C LEU A 684 -25.48 -15.25 10.09
N VAL A 685 -24.30 -15.75 9.71
CA VAL A 685 -23.79 -15.80 8.33
C VAL A 685 -23.59 -17.26 7.92
N GLY A 686 -24.43 -17.71 6.98
CA GLY A 686 -24.46 -19.09 6.47
C GLY A 686 -23.69 -19.23 5.16
N THR A 687 -24.23 -19.95 4.16
CA THR A 687 -23.63 -20.12 2.82
C THR A 687 -24.37 -19.42 1.69
N GLN A 688 -25.48 -18.74 1.99
CA GLN A 688 -26.30 -18.08 0.97
C GLN A 688 -25.54 -16.86 0.40
N PRO A 689 -25.32 -16.79 -0.93
CA PRO A 689 -24.64 -15.68 -1.55
C PRO A 689 -25.52 -14.43 -1.59
N ILE A 690 -24.91 -13.29 -1.25
CA ILE A 690 -25.50 -11.97 -1.35
C ILE A 690 -24.64 -11.06 -2.23
N ILE A 691 -25.24 -10.00 -2.76
CA ILE A 691 -24.51 -9.00 -3.55
C ILE A 691 -23.64 -8.12 -2.65
N ALA A 692 -22.42 -7.85 -3.12
CA ALA A 692 -21.47 -6.92 -2.54
C ALA A 692 -20.95 -5.96 -3.61
N TYR A 693 -20.49 -4.78 -3.18
CA TYR A 693 -19.78 -3.83 -4.03
C TYR A 693 -18.27 -3.92 -3.78
N GLU A 694 -17.52 -4.20 -4.83
CA GLU A 694 -16.07 -4.28 -4.83
C GLU A 694 -15.48 -2.99 -5.41
N PHE A 695 -14.70 -2.28 -4.62
CA PHE A 695 -13.93 -1.12 -5.02
C PHE A 695 -12.45 -1.51 -5.06
N ARG A 696 -11.92 -1.68 -6.27
CA ARG A 696 -10.51 -2.03 -6.48
C ARG A 696 -9.62 -0.83 -6.25
N ASP A 697 -8.47 -1.04 -5.60
CA ASP A 697 -7.47 0.01 -5.44
C ASP A 697 -6.92 0.45 -6.80
N ASN A 698 -6.72 1.76 -6.94
CA ASN A 698 -6.09 2.34 -8.11
C ASN A 698 -4.57 2.30 -7.94
N THR A 699 -3.85 1.75 -8.92
CA THR A 699 -2.40 1.87 -8.96
C THR A 699 -2.02 3.17 -9.67
N VAL A 700 -1.68 4.19 -8.90
CA VAL A 700 -1.21 5.49 -9.40
C VAL A 700 0.32 5.54 -9.39
N ALA A 701 0.88 6.28 -10.34
CA ALA A 701 2.32 6.50 -10.42
C ALA A 701 2.67 7.93 -10.01
N TYR A 702 3.65 8.03 -9.12
CA TYR A 702 4.21 9.30 -8.65
C TYR A 702 5.62 9.47 -9.23
N THR A 703 5.96 10.72 -9.54
CA THR A 703 7.26 11.07 -10.10
C THR A 703 8.10 11.78 -9.05
N GLN A 704 9.29 11.27 -8.77
CA GLN A 704 10.30 11.94 -7.96
C GLN A 704 11.45 12.38 -8.84
N ILE A 705 11.71 13.68 -8.86
CA ILE A 705 12.75 14.28 -9.69
C ILE A 705 13.91 14.65 -8.80
N TYR A 706 15.09 14.10 -9.05
CA TYR A 706 16.29 14.51 -8.35
C TYR A 706 16.84 15.81 -8.95
N ALA A 707 16.30 16.95 -8.49
CA ALA A 707 16.63 18.28 -9.03
C ALA A 707 18.15 18.57 -9.04
N GLN A 708 18.89 18.09 -8.04
CA GLN A 708 20.34 18.22 -7.98
C GLN A 708 21.03 17.47 -9.14
N TRP A 709 20.66 16.21 -9.37
CA TRP A 709 21.20 15.39 -10.47
C TRP A 709 20.80 15.93 -11.85
N LEU A 710 19.59 16.48 -11.98
CA LEU A 710 19.15 17.19 -13.18
C LEU A 710 20.05 18.40 -13.47
N ALA A 711 20.27 19.24 -12.47
CA ALA A 711 21.12 20.43 -12.59
C ALA A 711 22.57 20.06 -12.92
N VAL A 712 23.14 19.05 -12.25
CA VAL A 712 24.50 18.55 -12.53
C VAL A 712 24.62 18.03 -13.96
N THR A 713 23.64 17.24 -14.43
CA THR A 713 23.64 16.70 -15.80
C THR A 713 23.60 17.82 -16.83
N LEU A 714 22.72 18.82 -16.66
CA LEU A 714 22.61 19.96 -17.58
C LEU A 714 23.86 20.85 -17.53
N ALA A 715 24.47 21.03 -16.36
CA ALA A 715 25.73 21.76 -16.23
C ALA A 715 26.88 21.05 -16.97
N ILE A 716 26.99 19.73 -16.85
CA ILE A 716 27.99 18.92 -17.57
C ILE A 716 27.81 19.06 -19.09
N VAL A 717 26.57 18.99 -19.59
CA VAL A 717 26.26 19.15 -21.02
C VAL A 717 26.60 20.55 -21.50
N LEU A 718 26.24 21.59 -20.73
CA LEU A 718 26.59 22.97 -21.05
C LEU A 718 28.10 23.19 -21.11
N ILE A 719 28.85 22.68 -20.12
CA ILE A 719 30.32 22.77 -20.09
C ILE A 719 30.93 22.04 -21.30
N ALA A 720 30.43 20.85 -21.64
CA ALA A 720 30.88 20.13 -22.83
C ALA A 720 30.66 20.95 -24.11
N GLY A 721 29.49 21.60 -24.25
CA GLY A 721 29.20 22.51 -25.36
C GLY A 721 30.17 23.70 -25.44
N ILE A 722 30.52 24.31 -24.29
CA ILE A 722 31.50 25.40 -24.21
C ILE A 722 32.90 24.92 -24.60
N VAL A 723 33.38 23.79 -24.04
CA VAL A 723 34.70 23.22 -24.32
C VAL A 723 34.86 22.96 -25.81
N VAL A 724 33.90 22.28 -26.42
CA VAL A 724 33.93 21.95 -27.85
C VAL A 724 33.90 23.19 -28.74
N SER A 725 33.20 24.24 -28.32
CA SER A 725 33.11 25.50 -29.08
C SER A 725 34.35 26.37 -28.98
N VAL A 726 35.09 26.31 -27.87
CA VAL A 726 36.30 27.12 -27.62
C VAL A 726 37.56 26.45 -28.17
N PHE A 727 37.67 25.12 -28.10
CA PHE A 727 38.88 24.37 -28.48
C PHE A 727 38.87 23.92 -29.95
N VAL A 728 38.45 24.79 -30.87
CA VAL A 728 38.56 24.56 -32.33
C VAL A 728 39.87 25.19 -32.85
N PRO A 729 40.93 24.40 -33.13
CA PRO A 729 42.19 24.94 -33.61
C PRO A 729 42.05 25.51 -35.03
N ARG A 730 42.82 26.57 -35.34
CA ARG A 730 42.91 27.10 -36.71
C ARG A 730 43.64 26.12 -37.61
N LEU A 731 43.26 26.09 -38.89
CA LEU A 731 43.89 25.25 -39.89
C LEU A 731 45.38 25.59 -40.08
N PRO A 732 46.21 24.59 -40.40
CA PRO A 732 47.60 24.83 -40.78
C PRO A 732 47.66 25.76 -42.00
N LEU A 733 48.68 26.62 -42.05
CA LEU A 733 48.86 27.67 -43.07
C LEU A 733 47.88 28.87 -43.02
N GLY A 734 47.04 28.98 -41.99
CA GLY A 734 46.16 30.15 -41.80
C GLY A 734 45.01 30.26 -42.80
N VAL A 735 44.71 29.17 -43.51
CA VAL A 735 43.61 29.08 -44.48
C VAL A 735 42.27 29.11 -43.73
N SER A 736 41.29 29.87 -44.24
CA SER A 736 39.94 29.88 -43.69
C SER A 736 39.26 28.52 -43.92
N ARG A 737 38.63 27.96 -42.88
CA ARG A 737 37.84 26.73 -43.00
C ARG A 737 36.73 26.93 -44.03
N ARG A 738 36.61 25.97 -44.96
CA ARG A 738 35.43 25.87 -45.82
C ARG A 738 34.52 24.76 -45.26
N ASP A 739 33.22 24.99 -45.21
CA ASP A 739 32.29 23.95 -44.78
C ASP A 739 32.37 22.75 -45.74
N ILE A 740 32.27 21.53 -45.21
CA ILE A 740 32.28 20.32 -46.04
C ILE A 740 30.86 20.14 -46.59
N GLY A 741 30.53 20.98 -47.57
CA GLY A 741 29.28 20.96 -48.32
C GLY A 741 29.57 20.82 -49.82
N VAL A 742 28.60 20.33 -50.57
CA VAL A 742 28.70 20.13 -52.03
C VAL A 742 29.15 21.41 -52.76
N THR A 743 28.75 22.58 -52.26
CA THR A 743 29.10 23.91 -52.78
C THR A 743 30.57 24.29 -52.57
N SER A 744 31.18 23.87 -51.46
CA SER A 744 32.59 24.11 -51.14
C SER A 744 33.53 23.25 -51.99
N TRP A 745 33.10 22.02 -52.29
CA TRP A 745 33.80 21.11 -53.19
C TRP A 745 33.78 21.62 -54.64
N LEU A 746 32.63 22.12 -55.11
CA LEU A 746 32.51 22.76 -56.43
C LEU A 746 33.41 24.00 -56.54
N ALA A 747 33.45 24.86 -55.52
CA ALA A 747 34.32 26.03 -55.50
C ALA A 747 35.83 25.68 -55.46
N ALA A 748 36.21 24.54 -54.87
CA ALA A 748 37.60 24.07 -54.89
C ALA A 748 38.00 23.53 -56.28
N ILE A 749 37.08 22.87 -56.98
CA ILE A 749 37.30 22.39 -58.36
C ILE A 749 37.34 23.55 -59.36
N GLU A 750 36.53 24.59 -59.14
CA GLU A 750 36.47 25.76 -60.03
C GLU A 750 37.74 26.63 -59.92
N GLY A 751 38.30 26.81 -58.70
CA GLY A 751 39.58 27.50 -58.51
C GLY A 751 40.79 26.78 -59.12
N GLN A 752 40.76 25.45 -59.27
CA GLN A 752 41.83 24.70 -59.93
C GLN A 752 41.78 24.80 -61.48
N LYS A 753 40.70 25.37 -62.03
CA LYS A 753 40.52 25.55 -63.47
C LYS A 753 41.18 26.83 -63.99
N ASP A 754 41.43 27.81 -63.12
CA ASP A 754 41.95 29.14 -63.48
C ASP A 754 43.49 29.27 -63.34
N ASP A 755 44.17 28.32 -62.68
CA ASP A 755 45.64 28.32 -62.49
C ASP A 755 46.46 27.97 -63.75
N ASN A 756 45.83 27.84 -64.93
CA ASN A 756 46.52 27.70 -66.22
C ASN A 756 46.49 28.97 -67.08
N SER A 757 46.09 30.12 -66.53
CA SER A 757 46.25 31.41 -67.24
C SER A 757 46.74 32.53 -66.32
N GLU A 758 48.06 32.60 -66.11
CA GLU A 758 48.67 33.90 -65.83
C GLU A 758 48.71 34.73 -67.13
N LEU A 759 47.88 35.77 -67.22
CA LEU A 759 48.33 37.15 -67.49
C LEU A 759 47.12 38.13 -67.50
N MET A 760 46.76 38.74 -66.36
CA MET A 760 46.53 40.20 -66.29
C MET A 760 46.26 40.72 -64.88
N LYS A 761 46.77 41.94 -64.65
CA LYS A 761 46.76 42.74 -63.43
C LYS A 761 45.37 43.17 -62.93
N MET A 762 45.22 43.09 -61.60
CA MET A 762 44.83 44.14 -60.65
C MET A 762 43.44 44.84 -60.75
N THR A 763 42.73 44.81 -59.60
CA THR A 763 41.94 45.88 -58.91
C THR A 763 40.39 45.79 -58.85
N LEU A 764 39.89 45.68 -57.60
CA LEU A 764 38.65 46.15 -56.92
C LEU A 764 37.20 45.92 -57.45
N CYS A 765 36.38 45.43 -56.50
CA CYS A 765 35.02 45.84 -56.07
C CYS A 765 33.71 45.19 -56.59
N ILE A 766 32.98 44.60 -55.61
CA ILE A 766 31.58 44.84 -55.19
C ILE A 766 30.40 44.31 -56.04
N ASP A 767 29.54 43.55 -55.34
CA ASP A 767 28.08 43.27 -55.41
C ASP A 767 27.35 42.82 -56.71
N ASP A 768 26.87 41.56 -56.61
CA ASP A 768 25.47 41.12 -56.79
C ASP A 768 24.82 41.16 -58.21
N PRO A 769 23.61 40.62 -58.44
CA PRO A 769 23.43 39.32 -59.10
C PRO A 769 22.49 39.42 -60.32
N SER A 770 22.85 38.90 -61.50
CA SER A 770 21.85 38.54 -62.52
C SER A 770 22.44 37.87 -63.76
N ALA A 771 21.57 37.12 -64.43
CA ALA A 771 21.61 36.76 -65.84
C ALA A 771 22.30 35.43 -66.24
N LYS A 772 21.46 34.39 -66.17
CA LYS A 772 21.05 33.54 -67.30
C LYS A 772 22.15 32.90 -68.15
N ALA A 773 22.32 31.61 -67.89
CA ALA A 773 23.00 30.65 -68.74
C ALA A 773 22.40 30.58 -70.16
N HIS A 774 23.25 30.85 -71.16
CA HIS A 774 23.09 30.30 -72.51
C HIS A 774 24.10 29.16 -72.70
N LEU A 775 23.57 27.97 -72.94
CA LEU A 775 24.30 26.77 -73.32
C LEU A 775 24.78 26.87 -74.77
N SER A 776 26.05 26.53 -75.02
CA SER A 776 26.42 25.65 -76.13
C SER A 776 27.72 24.90 -75.83
N PRO A 777 27.90 23.68 -76.36
CA PRO A 777 28.77 22.67 -75.79
C PRO A 777 30.13 22.62 -76.50
N ILE A 778 31.22 22.51 -75.74
CA ILE A 778 32.53 22.18 -76.30
C ILE A 778 32.95 20.80 -75.79
N ALA A 779 33.16 19.92 -76.77
CA ALA A 779 33.50 18.53 -76.63
C ALA A 779 34.92 18.35 -76.07
N GLY A 780 35.06 17.43 -75.12
CA GLY A 780 36.34 16.91 -74.68
C GLY A 780 36.17 15.49 -74.15
N GLU A 781 36.96 14.55 -74.65
CA GLU A 781 36.97 13.12 -74.27
C GLU A 781 37.07 12.86 -72.75
N ARG A 782 37.53 13.84 -71.96
CA ARG A 782 37.54 13.79 -70.49
C ARG A 782 36.14 13.90 -69.87
N PHE A 783 35.22 14.64 -70.49
CA PHE A 783 33.86 14.87 -69.99
C PHE A 783 32.95 13.65 -70.20
N GLU A 784 33.19 12.89 -71.27
CA GLU A 784 32.50 11.61 -71.51
C GLU A 784 32.91 10.52 -70.50
N ARG A 785 34.17 10.49 -70.07
CA ARG A 785 34.64 9.55 -69.02
C ARG A 785 34.07 9.89 -67.64
N LEU A 786 33.87 11.18 -67.35
CA LEU A 786 33.21 11.66 -66.13
C LEU A 786 31.70 11.36 -66.14
N ARG A 787 31.01 11.58 -67.27
CA ARG A 787 29.58 11.22 -67.42
C ARG A 787 29.34 9.71 -67.28
N ARG A 788 30.23 8.86 -67.80
CA ARG A 788 30.16 7.39 -67.64
C ARG A 788 30.47 6.88 -66.23
N ARG A 789 31.19 7.67 -65.40
CA ARG A 789 31.45 7.32 -63.99
C ARG A 789 30.29 7.74 -63.07
N VAL A 790 29.66 8.88 -63.34
CA VAL A 790 28.49 9.36 -62.60
C VAL A 790 27.24 8.50 -62.86
N THR A 791 27.05 7.97 -64.06
CA THR A 791 25.94 7.03 -64.34
C THR A 791 26.15 5.62 -63.77
N ARG A 792 27.38 5.24 -63.41
CA ARG A 792 27.68 3.93 -62.79
C ARG A 792 27.43 3.90 -61.27
N TRP A 793 27.36 5.07 -60.61
CA TRP A 793 27.04 5.20 -59.18
C TRP A 793 25.53 5.27 -58.89
N GLY A 794 24.68 5.53 -59.90
CA GLY A 794 23.22 5.56 -59.73
C GLY A 794 22.52 4.20 -59.68
N ASN A 795 23.22 3.08 -59.96
CA ASN A 795 22.64 1.74 -60.12
C ASN A 795 23.13 0.68 -59.12
N THR A 796 23.78 1.08 -58.03
CA THR A 796 24.20 0.18 -56.93
C THR A 796 23.68 0.61 -55.56
N ARG A 797 22.41 1.06 -55.52
CA ARG A 797 21.52 0.99 -54.34
C ARG A 797 20.10 0.67 -54.79
N ARG A 798 19.82 -0.63 -54.91
CA ARG A 798 18.54 -1.23 -54.53
C ARG A 798 18.84 -2.31 -53.51
#